data_AF-A0A1F6G1J5-F1
#
_entry.id   AF-A0A1F6G1J5-F1
#
_cell.length_a   1.000
_cell.length_b   1.000
_cell.length_c   1.000
_cell.angle_alpha   90.00
_cell.angle_beta   90.00
_cell.angle_gamma   90.00
#
_symmetry.space_group_name_H-M   'P 1'
#
loop_
_entity.id
_entity.type
_entity.pdbx_description
1 polymer ?
#
loop_
_entity_poly.entity_id
_entity_poly.type
_entity_poly.pdbx_seq_one_letter_code
_entity_poly.pdbx_strand_id
1 'polypeptide(L)'
;MNIFNSLGSNYTFSSAMRILFSTGGTKTQKELISYLEKRYRGKAILTYKGREALALALSALPKGAVAMNGFTCLAVYEAIVEGGHAVRYLDIASDSLDFSFETLRGAVETDQNLKIVIVQNTLGIPCDIKRIAELCKTRGIILIEDLAHSIGTVYESGKEAGTVGDFVILSFSQDKVVDAVSGGALIIRNKKYGAINDPTKKVSFGQQLKDRLYPRFTWKVRALYPVGIGKLFHRIYRALHILSTPFCTSGTQAHVLPGWYCANILRQYQALDATARHRREIAEVYAQHLDKRLLLPFDIQSSSNLRFPILVNGRDRLIEYLKERTIYISDTWYDAPIGPKKYLHRTKYNGECPGSEDISNRIVNLPTHINVPPAKAKMIAEAVNEWLKNDMDVTYTLVSANKGMWEEFLKKQKPHSFLQSWDWGEQYVQTGSKIFRLGVRKSDDMVAAALFIKIDARRGSFLLCPHGPVMSETEDTEQLLRLIAREATRIARAEECDFIRFSPLARSSPENRAMYYSLGFRNAPIHMHPELSWILDVTKPEEDLLREMRKTTRYLVRKMEKEGVEITQSKDPNDIEKFWTVYQATVERQQFTPFSKEYLRKEFELFAANNEAAFFFGKQNGSIVAAAIIIFYNGQAFYHHSGSLSSGSTSLTTGGSNVSYLLQWRVIQEAKRRGCTMYNFWGISPADKPNHPWAGLSLFKKGFGGFAEEYLHAQDKPLSAKYALNYVIESARRIKRGL
;
A
#
# COMPACT_ATOMS: atom_id res chain seq x y z
N MET A 1 11.87 -0.59 -29.63
CA MET A 1 11.07 -1.79 -29.96
C MET A 1 10.30 -2.18 -28.72
N ASN A 2 8.97 -2.22 -28.81
CA ASN A 2 8.08 -2.55 -27.70
C ASN A 2 8.24 -4.00 -27.26
N ILE A 3 8.09 -4.27 -25.98
CA ILE A 3 8.16 -5.61 -25.42
C ILE A 3 6.78 -6.00 -24.93
N PHE A 4 6.34 -7.23 -25.21
CA PHE A 4 5.03 -7.73 -24.82
C PHE A 4 5.20 -9.09 -24.17
N ASN A 5 4.58 -9.32 -23.01
CA ASN A 5 4.52 -10.66 -22.42
C ASN A 5 3.56 -11.59 -23.15
N SER A 6 2.49 -11.04 -23.72
CA SER A 6 1.42 -11.78 -24.38
C SER A 6 1.21 -11.26 -25.80
N LEU A 7 0.08 -11.59 -26.43
CA LEU A 7 -0.27 -11.12 -27.78
C LEU A 7 0.71 -11.66 -28.83
N GLY A 8 0.91 -12.99 -28.81
CA GLY A 8 1.79 -13.69 -29.73
C GLY A 8 3.25 -13.25 -29.60
N SER A 9 3.70 -12.98 -28.37
CA SER A 9 5.03 -12.47 -28.04
C SER A 9 6.14 -13.43 -28.44
N ASN A 10 5.85 -14.74 -28.50
CA ASN A 10 6.75 -15.78 -28.97
C ASN A 10 7.04 -15.73 -30.49
N TYR A 11 6.21 -15.05 -31.30
CA TYR A 11 6.36 -15.11 -32.76
C TYR A 11 7.23 -13.98 -33.32
N THR A 12 8.22 -14.36 -34.14
CA THR A 12 8.89 -13.46 -35.09
C THR A 12 8.07 -13.35 -36.38
N PHE A 13 8.41 -12.39 -37.25
CA PHE A 13 7.80 -12.31 -38.58
C PHE A 13 8.00 -13.62 -39.38
N SER A 14 9.22 -14.16 -39.35
CA SER A 14 9.56 -15.42 -40.03
C SER A 14 8.75 -16.60 -39.50
N SER A 15 8.62 -16.74 -38.18
CA SER A 15 7.79 -17.83 -37.61
C SER A 15 6.31 -17.64 -37.93
N ALA A 16 5.81 -16.40 -37.95
CA ALA A 16 4.41 -16.12 -38.27
C ALA A 16 4.07 -16.50 -39.72
N MET A 17 4.93 -16.13 -40.68
CA MET A 17 4.75 -16.51 -42.08
C MET A 17 4.86 -18.03 -42.28
N ARG A 18 5.74 -18.69 -41.53
CA ARG A 18 5.88 -20.15 -41.58
C ARG A 18 4.66 -20.89 -41.06
N ILE A 19 4.08 -20.45 -39.95
CA ILE A 19 2.85 -21.05 -39.40
C ILE A 19 1.70 -20.89 -40.39
N LEU A 20 1.56 -19.70 -40.99
CA LEU A 20 0.51 -19.41 -41.98
C LEU A 20 0.49 -20.44 -43.12
N PHE A 21 1.66 -20.80 -43.65
CA PHE A 21 1.82 -21.75 -44.76
C PHE A 21 2.18 -23.18 -44.33
N SER A 22 2.11 -23.49 -43.03
CA SER A 22 2.46 -24.82 -42.54
C SER A 22 1.53 -25.90 -43.09
N THR A 23 2.09 -27.01 -43.53
CA THR A 23 1.37 -28.19 -44.02
C THR A 23 1.61 -29.38 -43.09
N GLY A 24 0.71 -30.35 -43.10
CA GLY A 24 0.82 -31.55 -42.28
C GLY A 24 -0.45 -32.38 -42.33
N GLY A 25 -0.32 -33.67 -42.02
CA GLY A 25 -1.40 -34.65 -42.12
C GLY A 25 -1.15 -35.84 -41.19
N THR A 26 -1.66 -37.02 -41.54
CA THR A 26 -1.56 -38.21 -40.69
C THR A 26 -0.11 -38.62 -40.38
N LYS A 27 0.81 -38.42 -41.32
CA LYS A 27 2.24 -38.71 -41.12
C LYS A 27 2.82 -37.88 -39.97
N THR A 28 2.63 -36.55 -39.99
CA THR A 28 3.15 -35.66 -38.95
C THR A 28 2.46 -35.86 -37.59
N GLN A 29 1.19 -36.30 -37.58
CA GLN A 29 0.52 -36.73 -36.35
C GLN A 29 1.21 -37.95 -35.73
N LYS A 30 1.47 -38.99 -36.53
CA LYS A 30 2.17 -40.21 -36.07
C LYS A 30 3.59 -39.92 -35.60
N GLU A 31 4.31 -39.05 -36.30
CA GLU A 31 5.65 -38.61 -35.89
C GLU A 31 5.62 -37.89 -34.53
N LEU A 32 4.66 -36.99 -34.31
CA LEU A 32 4.51 -36.31 -33.02
C LEU A 32 4.13 -37.27 -31.90
N ILE A 33 3.19 -38.19 -32.15
CA ILE A 33 2.83 -39.25 -31.19
C ILE A 33 4.10 -40.02 -30.80
N SER A 34 4.79 -40.61 -31.77
CA SER A 34 6.00 -41.41 -31.52
C SER A 34 7.08 -40.62 -30.76
N TYR A 35 7.27 -39.34 -31.09
CA TYR A 35 8.20 -38.47 -30.38
C TYR A 35 7.81 -38.28 -28.90
N LEU A 36 6.54 -37.97 -28.63
CA LEU A 36 6.05 -37.75 -27.26
C LEU A 36 6.05 -39.05 -26.44
N GLU A 37 5.66 -40.18 -27.05
CA GLU A 37 5.69 -41.49 -26.40
C GLU A 37 7.11 -41.87 -26.00
N LYS A 38 8.10 -41.60 -26.86
CA LYS A 38 9.52 -41.83 -26.56
C LYS A 38 10.02 -40.91 -25.44
N ARG A 39 9.69 -39.62 -25.48
CA ARG A 39 10.16 -38.62 -24.50
C ARG A 39 9.58 -38.88 -23.11
N TYR A 40 8.27 -39.09 -23.02
CA TYR A 40 7.54 -39.17 -21.74
C TYR A 40 7.22 -40.62 -21.32
N ARG A 41 7.55 -41.63 -22.13
CA ARG A 41 7.43 -43.06 -21.81
C ARG A 41 6.00 -43.49 -21.46
N GLY A 42 5.06 -43.23 -22.37
CA GLY A 42 3.65 -43.62 -22.22
C GLY A 42 2.88 -43.47 -23.53
N LYS A 43 1.63 -43.95 -23.59
CA LYS A 43 0.75 -43.81 -24.76
C LYS A 43 0.36 -42.34 -24.94
N ALA A 44 0.51 -41.78 -26.13
CA ALA A 44 0.18 -40.38 -26.40
C ALA A 44 -1.15 -40.24 -27.15
N ILE A 45 -2.03 -39.38 -26.63
CA ILE A 45 -3.29 -38.97 -27.26
C ILE A 45 -3.22 -37.48 -27.55
N LEU A 46 -3.37 -37.07 -28.81
CA LEU A 46 -3.31 -35.67 -29.21
C LEU A 46 -4.68 -35.00 -29.11
N THR A 47 -4.74 -33.81 -28.54
CA THR A 47 -5.96 -33.01 -28.42
C THR A 47 -5.76 -31.61 -28.98
N TYR A 48 -6.85 -30.90 -29.30
CA TYR A 48 -6.76 -29.55 -29.80
C TYR A 48 -6.28 -28.54 -28.74
N LYS A 49 -6.48 -28.81 -27.45
CA LYS A 49 -6.03 -27.96 -26.32
C LYS A 49 -5.58 -28.80 -25.13
N GLY A 50 -4.61 -28.31 -24.36
CA GLY A 50 -4.17 -28.97 -23.11
C GLY A 50 -5.30 -29.22 -22.11
N ARG A 51 -6.25 -28.28 -21.97
CA ARG A 51 -7.43 -28.49 -21.10
C ARG A 51 -8.29 -29.69 -21.51
N GLU A 52 -8.40 -29.97 -22.82
CA GLU A 52 -9.15 -31.13 -23.31
C GLU A 52 -8.40 -32.42 -22.97
N ALA A 53 -7.06 -32.41 -22.98
CA ALA A 53 -6.25 -33.55 -22.53
C ALA A 53 -6.43 -33.81 -21.02
N LEU A 54 -6.45 -32.76 -20.20
CA LEU A 54 -6.70 -32.89 -18.76
C LEU A 54 -8.12 -33.38 -18.47
N ALA A 55 -9.14 -32.81 -19.12
CA ALA A 55 -10.53 -33.24 -18.98
C ALA A 55 -10.72 -34.70 -19.41
N LEU A 56 -10.09 -35.10 -20.52
CA LEU A 56 -10.12 -36.49 -20.99
C LEU A 56 -9.52 -37.45 -19.94
N ALA A 57 -8.37 -37.10 -19.36
CA ALA A 57 -7.75 -37.88 -18.29
C ALA A 57 -8.69 -38.01 -17.09
N LEU A 58 -9.15 -36.89 -16.53
CA LEU A 58 -10.00 -36.86 -15.34
C LEU A 58 -11.33 -37.59 -15.56
N SER A 59 -11.94 -37.48 -16.75
CA SER A 59 -13.18 -38.18 -17.07
C SER A 59 -13.08 -39.71 -16.91
N ALA A 60 -11.90 -40.28 -17.15
CA ALA A 60 -11.62 -41.71 -17.10
C ALA A 60 -11.08 -42.19 -15.74
N LEU A 61 -10.86 -41.29 -14.77
CA LEU A 61 -10.29 -41.62 -13.46
C LEU A 61 -11.36 -41.84 -12.38
N PRO A 62 -11.02 -42.58 -11.30
CA PRO A 62 -11.93 -42.81 -10.17
C PRO A 62 -12.40 -41.51 -9.53
N LYS A 63 -13.70 -41.39 -9.28
CA LYS A 63 -14.29 -40.19 -8.67
C LYS A 63 -13.78 -39.98 -7.24
N GLY A 64 -13.63 -38.72 -6.87
CA GLY A 64 -13.04 -38.29 -5.61
C GLY A 64 -12.56 -36.84 -5.68
N ALA A 65 -11.83 -36.40 -4.65
CA ALA A 65 -11.19 -35.10 -4.62
C ALA A 65 -9.87 -35.10 -5.42
N VAL A 66 -9.64 -34.00 -6.13
CA VAL A 66 -8.42 -33.71 -6.88
C VAL A 66 -7.70 -32.56 -6.18
N ALA A 67 -6.49 -32.83 -5.68
CA ALA A 67 -5.60 -31.81 -5.15
C ALA A 67 -4.95 -31.03 -6.31
N MET A 68 -5.05 -29.71 -6.27
CA MET A 68 -4.44 -28.81 -7.26
C MET A 68 -3.75 -27.64 -6.57
N ASN A 69 -2.74 -27.08 -7.23
CA ASN A 69 -2.09 -25.86 -6.76
C ASN A 69 -3.11 -24.71 -6.60
N GLY A 70 -3.07 -24.02 -5.47
CA GLY A 70 -3.95 -22.89 -5.13
C GLY A 70 -3.71 -21.65 -5.99
N PHE A 71 -2.58 -21.61 -6.69
CA PHE A 71 -2.20 -20.55 -7.62
C PHE A 71 -2.07 -21.09 -9.04
N THR A 72 -3.17 -21.08 -9.81
CA THR A 72 -3.20 -21.68 -11.15
C THR A 72 -4.32 -21.12 -12.03
N CYS A 73 -4.48 -21.70 -13.23
CA CYS A 73 -5.53 -21.28 -14.15
C CYS A 73 -6.89 -21.94 -13.86
N LEU A 74 -7.96 -21.16 -14.04
CA LEU A 74 -9.34 -21.60 -14.18
C LEU A 74 -9.52 -22.86 -15.05
N ALA A 75 -8.76 -23.03 -16.13
CA ALA A 75 -8.87 -24.18 -17.01
C ALA A 75 -8.57 -25.52 -16.30
N VAL A 76 -7.73 -25.51 -15.26
CA VAL A 76 -7.47 -26.68 -14.41
C VAL A 76 -8.69 -26.97 -13.55
N TYR A 77 -9.24 -25.94 -12.89
CA TYR A 77 -10.47 -26.04 -12.10
C TYR A 77 -11.65 -26.55 -12.94
N GLU A 78 -11.87 -25.99 -14.13
CA GLU A 78 -12.94 -26.39 -15.04
C GLU A 78 -12.81 -27.86 -15.43
N ALA A 79 -11.61 -28.33 -15.78
CA ALA A 79 -11.39 -29.73 -16.16
C ALA A 79 -11.69 -30.70 -15.00
N ILE A 80 -11.40 -30.31 -13.76
CA ILE A 80 -11.73 -31.11 -12.55
C ILE A 80 -13.24 -31.23 -12.37
N VAL A 81 -13.95 -30.09 -12.44
CA VAL A 81 -15.41 -30.06 -12.27
C VAL A 81 -16.13 -30.77 -13.41
N GLU A 82 -15.71 -30.56 -14.66
CA GLU A 82 -16.24 -31.25 -15.85
C GLU A 82 -15.98 -32.76 -15.81
N GLY A 83 -14.86 -33.17 -15.20
CA GLY A 83 -14.56 -34.57 -14.90
C GLY A 83 -15.42 -35.16 -13.78
N GLY A 84 -16.24 -34.37 -13.09
CA GLY A 84 -17.10 -34.84 -11.99
C GLY A 84 -16.34 -35.07 -10.67
N HIS A 85 -15.23 -34.37 -10.46
CA HIS A 85 -14.42 -34.46 -9.25
C HIS A 85 -14.64 -33.26 -8.33
N ALA A 86 -14.39 -33.46 -7.03
CA ALA A 86 -14.28 -32.36 -6.07
C ALA A 86 -12.90 -31.72 -6.17
N VAL A 87 -12.82 -30.42 -5.90
CA VAL A 87 -11.56 -29.67 -5.93
C VAL A 87 -11.03 -29.52 -4.51
N ARG A 88 -9.75 -29.84 -4.30
CA ARG A 88 -9.00 -29.55 -3.07
C ARG A 88 -7.88 -28.58 -3.43
N TYR A 89 -8.01 -27.32 -3.04
CA TYR A 89 -6.94 -26.33 -3.24
C TYR A 89 -5.81 -26.57 -2.24
N LEU A 90 -4.57 -26.49 -2.72
CA LEU A 90 -3.37 -26.55 -1.90
C LEU A 90 -2.72 -25.16 -1.90
N ASP A 91 -2.71 -24.49 -0.75
CA ASP A 91 -2.11 -23.17 -0.65
C ASP A 91 -0.58 -23.22 -0.77
N ILE A 92 0.00 -22.07 -1.11
CA ILE A 92 1.44 -21.86 -1.33
C ILE A 92 2.02 -20.94 -0.27
N ALA A 93 3.34 -21.01 -0.06
CA ALA A 93 4.04 -20.04 0.77
C ALA A 93 4.16 -18.69 0.07
N SER A 94 4.38 -17.61 0.83
CA SER A 94 4.52 -16.24 0.31
C SER A 94 5.80 -16.01 -0.53
N ASP A 95 6.66 -17.01 -0.63
CA ASP A 95 7.90 -17.05 -1.39
C ASP A 95 7.99 -18.26 -2.36
N SER A 96 6.87 -18.95 -2.61
CA SER A 96 6.79 -20.07 -3.55
C SER A 96 5.66 -19.84 -4.56
N LEU A 97 5.72 -20.49 -5.72
CA LEU A 97 4.65 -20.50 -6.72
C LEU A 97 3.94 -21.85 -6.84
N ASP A 98 4.37 -22.83 -6.04
CA ASP A 98 3.77 -24.17 -5.96
C ASP A 98 3.62 -24.60 -4.50
N PHE A 99 2.73 -25.55 -4.25
CA PHE A 99 2.47 -26.03 -2.88
C PHE A 99 3.66 -26.86 -2.37
N SER A 100 3.82 -26.88 -1.04
CA SER A 100 4.87 -27.67 -0.40
C SER A 100 4.47 -29.13 -0.20
N PHE A 101 5.45 -30.01 -0.03
CA PHE A 101 5.20 -31.40 0.39
C PHE A 101 4.36 -31.46 1.68
N GLU A 102 4.61 -30.57 2.63
CA GLU A 102 3.90 -30.50 3.91
C GLU A 102 2.42 -30.13 3.71
N THR A 103 2.13 -29.18 2.83
CA THR A 103 0.76 -28.81 2.44
C THR A 103 0.02 -30.01 1.84
N LEU A 104 0.66 -30.74 0.92
CA LEU A 104 0.06 -31.94 0.34
C LEU A 104 -0.14 -33.05 1.39
N ARG A 105 0.85 -33.30 2.25
CA ARG A 105 0.78 -34.33 3.29
C ARG A 105 -0.43 -34.07 4.21
N GLY A 106 -0.59 -32.84 4.69
CA GLY A 106 -1.74 -32.46 5.51
C GLY A 106 -3.08 -32.62 4.78
N ALA A 107 -3.14 -32.33 3.47
CA ALA A 107 -4.35 -32.55 2.68
C ALA A 107 -4.69 -34.04 2.54
N VAL A 108 -3.69 -34.90 2.32
CA VAL A 108 -3.86 -36.36 2.23
C VAL A 108 -4.25 -36.98 3.56
N GLU A 109 -3.76 -36.44 4.68
CA GLU A 109 -4.14 -36.88 6.03
C GLU A 109 -5.58 -36.50 6.37
N THR A 110 -6.03 -35.32 5.94
CA THR A 110 -7.36 -34.77 6.28
C THR A 110 -8.48 -35.17 5.32
N ASP A 111 -8.16 -35.60 4.09
CA ASP A 111 -9.15 -35.95 3.08
C ASP A 111 -8.93 -37.36 2.51
N GLN A 112 -9.65 -38.35 3.05
CA GLN A 112 -9.62 -39.74 2.57
C GLN A 112 -10.22 -39.92 1.17
N ASN A 113 -10.97 -38.93 0.67
CA ASN A 113 -11.53 -38.91 -0.67
C ASN A 113 -10.54 -38.36 -1.70
N LEU A 114 -9.36 -37.90 -1.30
CA LEU A 114 -8.31 -37.44 -2.21
C LEU A 114 -7.80 -38.63 -3.04
N LYS A 115 -8.03 -38.61 -4.35
CA LYS A 115 -7.64 -39.69 -5.28
C LYS A 115 -6.59 -39.27 -6.30
N ILE A 116 -6.46 -37.97 -6.55
CA ILE A 116 -5.64 -37.44 -7.64
C ILE A 116 -4.91 -36.19 -7.14
N VAL A 117 -3.64 -36.03 -7.51
CA VAL A 117 -2.85 -34.82 -7.29
C VAL A 117 -2.36 -34.32 -8.64
N ILE A 118 -2.55 -33.02 -8.91
CA ILE A 118 -2.02 -32.34 -10.10
C ILE A 118 -0.85 -31.45 -9.66
N VAL A 119 0.34 -31.75 -10.17
CA VAL A 119 1.53 -30.91 -10.03
C VAL A 119 1.70 -30.10 -11.31
N GLN A 120 1.95 -28.80 -11.20
CA GLN A 120 2.10 -27.92 -12.36
C GLN A 120 3.53 -27.45 -12.61
N ASN A 121 4.34 -27.31 -11.55
CA ASN A 121 5.62 -26.59 -11.60
C ASN A 121 5.40 -25.19 -12.19
N THR A 122 4.66 -24.34 -11.47
CA THR A 122 4.24 -23.01 -11.95
C THR A 122 5.42 -22.20 -12.49
N LEU A 123 5.25 -21.60 -13.67
CA LEU A 123 6.30 -20.90 -14.45
C LEU A 123 7.55 -21.74 -14.81
N GLY A 124 7.49 -23.05 -14.60
CA GLY A 124 8.60 -23.97 -14.80
C GLY A 124 9.48 -24.14 -13.57
N ILE A 125 9.09 -23.66 -12.39
CA ILE A 125 9.87 -23.86 -11.17
C ILE A 125 9.60 -25.28 -10.66
N PRO A 126 10.63 -26.14 -10.53
CA PRO A 126 10.43 -27.53 -10.14
C PRO A 126 9.96 -27.65 -8.68
N CYS A 127 8.89 -28.41 -8.45
CA CYS A 127 8.46 -28.80 -7.10
C CYS A 127 9.32 -29.97 -6.57
N ASP A 128 9.10 -30.34 -5.30
CA ASP A 128 9.66 -31.56 -4.72
C ASP A 128 8.90 -32.82 -5.18
N ILE A 129 9.07 -33.15 -6.46
CA ILE A 129 8.36 -34.26 -7.08
C ILE A 129 8.68 -35.61 -6.42
N LYS A 130 9.88 -35.75 -5.84
CA LYS A 130 10.34 -37.02 -5.27
C LYS A 130 9.46 -37.39 -4.08
N ARG A 131 9.36 -36.50 -3.08
CA ARG A 131 8.53 -36.75 -1.89
C ARG A 131 7.05 -36.80 -2.25
N ILE A 132 6.60 -35.95 -3.17
CA ILE A 132 5.20 -35.96 -3.66
C ILE A 132 4.86 -37.31 -4.29
N ALA A 133 5.70 -37.84 -5.19
CA ALA A 133 5.45 -39.11 -5.86
C ALA A 133 5.53 -40.30 -4.90
N GLU A 134 6.46 -40.30 -3.94
CA GLU A 134 6.55 -41.32 -2.89
C GLU A 134 5.29 -41.36 -2.02
N LEU A 135 4.77 -40.20 -1.61
CA LEU A 135 3.51 -40.10 -0.87
C LEU A 135 2.32 -40.61 -1.71
N CYS A 136 2.23 -40.17 -2.97
CA CYS A 136 1.15 -40.58 -3.87
C CYS A 136 1.15 -42.10 -4.06
N LYS A 137 2.32 -42.70 -4.29
CA LYS A 137 2.48 -44.15 -4.44
C LYS A 137 2.07 -44.90 -3.17
N THR A 138 2.52 -44.44 -1.99
CA THR A 138 2.23 -45.08 -0.70
C THR A 138 0.73 -45.06 -0.37
N ARG A 139 0.02 -44.02 -0.81
CA ARG A 139 -1.40 -43.82 -0.53
C ARG A 139 -2.33 -44.25 -1.67
N GLY A 140 -1.77 -44.76 -2.78
CA GLY A 140 -2.53 -45.14 -3.97
C GLY A 140 -3.23 -43.97 -4.66
N ILE A 141 -2.67 -42.77 -4.56
CA ILE A 141 -3.15 -41.53 -5.19
C ILE A 141 -2.52 -41.42 -6.58
N ILE A 142 -3.32 -41.06 -7.57
CA ILE A 142 -2.87 -40.87 -8.96
C ILE A 142 -2.16 -39.52 -9.08
N LEU A 143 -0.96 -39.52 -9.66
CA LEU A 143 -0.19 -38.30 -9.88
C LEU A 143 -0.27 -37.86 -11.34
N ILE A 144 -0.73 -36.63 -11.58
CA ILE A 144 -0.76 -35.98 -12.89
C ILE A 144 0.28 -34.86 -12.91
N GLU A 145 1.20 -34.90 -13.87
CA GLU A 145 2.11 -33.78 -14.15
C GLU A 145 1.51 -32.90 -15.26
N ASP A 146 1.10 -31.67 -14.93
CA ASP A 146 0.68 -30.65 -15.89
C ASP A 146 1.88 -29.83 -16.37
N LEU A 147 2.34 -30.10 -17.59
CA LEU A 147 3.49 -29.47 -18.22
C LEU A 147 3.13 -28.19 -18.98
N ALA A 148 1.97 -27.60 -18.77
CA ALA A 148 1.60 -26.35 -19.42
C ALA A 148 2.64 -25.23 -19.23
N HIS A 149 3.38 -25.22 -18.12
CA HIS A 149 4.47 -24.26 -17.85
C HIS A 149 5.87 -24.88 -17.85
N SER A 150 6.00 -26.20 -17.83
CA SER A 150 7.21 -26.87 -17.35
C SER A 150 7.86 -27.85 -18.34
N ILE A 151 7.52 -27.80 -19.64
CA ILE A 151 8.31 -28.49 -20.68
C ILE A 151 9.77 -28.03 -20.58
N GLY A 152 10.71 -28.98 -20.44
CA GLY A 152 12.13 -28.73 -20.26
C GLY A 152 12.56 -28.40 -18.82
N THR A 153 11.65 -28.41 -17.84
CA THR A 153 12.00 -28.33 -16.41
C THR A 153 12.69 -29.62 -15.98
N VAL A 154 13.71 -29.52 -15.15
CA VAL A 154 14.49 -30.64 -14.63
C VAL A 154 14.31 -30.67 -13.11
N TYR A 155 14.00 -31.84 -12.57
CA TYR A 155 13.94 -32.05 -11.12
C TYR A 155 15.33 -32.28 -10.54
N GLU A 156 15.48 -32.14 -9.23
CA GLU A 156 16.75 -32.37 -8.50
C GLU A 156 17.39 -33.73 -8.82
N SER A 157 16.57 -34.75 -9.10
CA SER A 157 17.03 -36.07 -9.54
C SER A 157 17.71 -36.12 -10.92
N GLY A 158 17.77 -35.00 -11.66
CA GLY A 158 18.23 -34.90 -13.04
C GLY A 158 17.20 -35.36 -14.09
N LYS A 159 16.01 -35.79 -13.67
CA LYS A 159 14.92 -36.20 -14.57
C LYS A 159 14.11 -35.00 -15.04
N GLU A 160 13.69 -35.02 -16.30
CA GLU A 160 12.78 -34.01 -16.82
C GLU A 160 11.37 -34.14 -16.21
N ALA A 161 10.69 -33.01 -16.02
CA ALA A 161 9.25 -32.99 -15.76
C ALA A 161 8.47 -33.80 -16.79
N GLY A 162 7.40 -34.47 -16.35
CA GLY A 162 6.59 -35.40 -17.14
C GLY A 162 7.13 -36.82 -17.17
N THR A 163 8.14 -37.15 -16.36
CA THR A 163 8.74 -38.49 -16.30
C THR A 163 8.55 -39.19 -14.95
N VAL A 164 7.68 -38.67 -14.07
CA VAL A 164 7.40 -39.25 -12.75
C VAL A 164 5.96 -39.73 -12.58
N GLY A 165 4.96 -38.90 -12.89
CA GLY A 165 3.54 -39.17 -12.66
C GLY A 165 2.93 -40.26 -13.55
N ASP A 166 1.72 -40.68 -13.20
CA ASP A 166 0.93 -41.66 -13.96
C ASP A 166 0.44 -41.10 -15.30
N PHE A 167 0.19 -39.79 -15.33
CA PHE A 167 -0.25 -39.04 -16.50
C PHE A 167 0.56 -37.76 -16.68
N VAL A 168 0.68 -37.33 -17.93
CA VAL A 168 1.29 -36.05 -18.32
C VAL A 168 0.32 -35.28 -19.19
N ILE A 169 0.09 -34.01 -18.86
CA ILE A 169 -0.68 -33.09 -19.68
C ILE A 169 0.26 -32.09 -20.33
N LEU A 170 0.14 -31.93 -21.65
CA LEU A 170 0.92 -30.97 -22.41
C LEU A 170 -0.01 -29.92 -23.01
N SER A 171 0.44 -28.66 -23.04
CA SER A 171 -0.26 -27.56 -23.69
C SER A 171 0.66 -26.88 -24.70
N PHE A 172 0.22 -26.83 -25.95
CA PHE A 172 0.92 -26.17 -27.06
C PHE A 172 0.22 -24.88 -27.50
N SER A 173 -0.57 -24.30 -26.60
CA SER A 173 -1.31 -23.06 -26.86
C SER A 173 -0.39 -21.84 -26.85
N GLN A 174 -0.97 -20.68 -27.16
CA GLN A 174 -0.31 -19.38 -27.13
C GLN A 174 0.49 -19.16 -25.84
N ASP A 175 1.66 -18.54 -25.99
CA ASP A 175 2.56 -18.06 -24.93
C ASP A 175 3.22 -19.16 -24.07
N LYS A 176 3.06 -20.45 -24.40
CA LYS A 176 3.74 -21.59 -23.75
C LYS A 176 5.21 -21.76 -24.21
N VAL A 177 5.95 -22.68 -23.57
CA VAL A 177 7.34 -23.00 -23.94
C VAL A 177 7.41 -23.53 -25.38
N VAL A 178 6.55 -24.51 -25.69
CA VAL A 178 6.32 -25.02 -27.04
C VAL A 178 4.99 -24.45 -27.52
N ASP A 179 5.06 -23.45 -28.39
CA ASP A 179 3.88 -22.69 -28.85
C ASP A 179 3.56 -22.98 -30.32
N ALA A 180 2.38 -23.55 -30.55
CA ALA A 180 1.82 -23.83 -31.87
C ALA A 180 0.44 -23.16 -32.06
N VAL A 181 0.16 -22.07 -31.35
CA VAL A 181 -1.14 -21.36 -31.24
C VAL A 181 -2.19 -22.17 -30.47
N SER A 182 -2.34 -23.45 -30.82
CA SER A 182 -3.23 -24.43 -30.20
C SER A 182 -2.57 -25.81 -30.22
N GLY A 183 -2.97 -26.63 -29.26
CA GLY A 183 -2.59 -28.03 -29.17
C GLY A 183 -2.55 -28.48 -27.72
N GLY A 184 -2.72 -29.79 -27.54
CA GLY A 184 -2.49 -30.48 -26.29
C GLY A 184 -2.14 -31.94 -26.54
N ALA A 185 -1.63 -32.59 -25.51
CA ALA A 185 -1.48 -34.04 -25.51
C ALA A 185 -1.67 -34.58 -24.09
N LEU A 186 -2.26 -35.77 -24.02
CA LEU A 186 -2.32 -36.62 -22.84
C LEU A 186 -1.33 -37.76 -23.02
N ILE A 187 -0.39 -37.92 -22.09
CA ILE A 187 0.48 -39.09 -22.03
C ILE A 187 0.02 -39.98 -20.88
N ILE A 188 -0.32 -41.23 -21.19
CA ILE A 188 -0.73 -42.24 -20.22
C ILE A 188 0.46 -43.16 -19.97
N ARG A 189 1.13 -42.96 -18.83
CA ARG A 189 2.36 -43.69 -18.47
C ARG A 189 2.03 -44.97 -17.70
N ASN A 190 1.01 -44.90 -16.85
CA ASN A 190 0.53 -46.07 -16.13
C ASN A 190 -0.41 -46.91 -17.01
N LYS A 191 0.05 -48.10 -17.41
CA LYS A 191 -0.67 -49.02 -18.31
C LYS A 191 -2.06 -49.43 -17.79
N LYS A 192 -2.32 -49.33 -16.48
CA LYS A 192 -3.64 -49.58 -15.88
C LYS A 192 -4.75 -48.74 -16.53
N TYR A 193 -4.43 -47.56 -17.05
CA TYR A 193 -5.39 -46.62 -17.62
C TYR A 193 -5.33 -46.51 -19.15
N GLY A 194 -4.76 -47.51 -19.85
CA GLY A 194 -4.54 -47.46 -21.30
C GLY A 194 -5.80 -47.44 -22.19
N ALA A 195 -6.97 -47.70 -21.61
CA ALA A 195 -8.27 -47.81 -22.31
C ALA A 195 -8.91 -46.46 -22.70
N ILE A 196 -8.25 -45.33 -22.44
CA ILE A 196 -8.72 -44.01 -22.88
C ILE A 196 -8.63 -43.92 -24.42
N ASN A 197 -9.75 -43.57 -25.05
CA ASN A 197 -9.90 -43.48 -26.50
C ASN A 197 -9.42 -42.14 -27.07
N ASP A 198 -8.95 -42.17 -28.32
CA ASP A 198 -8.62 -40.96 -29.05
C ASP A 198 -9.86 -40.11 -29.35
N PRO A 199 -9.73 -38.77 -29.39
CA PRO A 199 -10.81 -37.90 -29.82
C PRO A 199 -11.19 -38.18 -31.27
N THR A 200 -12.47 -38.00 -31.61
CA THR A 200 -12.99 -38.19 -32.98
C THR A 200 -13.50 -36.90 -33.61
N LYS A 201 -13.80 -35.89 -32.78
CA LYS A 201 -14.40 -34.63 -33.21
C LYS A 201 -13.37 -33.74 -33.90
N LYS A 202 -13.72 -33.19 -35.06
CA LYS A 202 -12.81 -32.32 -35.85
C LYS A 202 -12.95 -30.85 -35.45
N VAL A 203 -11.83 -30.13 -35.47
CA VAL A 203 -11.80 -28.67 -35.33
C VAL A 203 -12.30 -28.03 -36.63
N SER A 204 -13.20 -27.04 -36.53
CA SER A 204 -13.77 -26.37 -37.70
C SER A 204 -12.70 -25.66 -38.54
N PHE A 205 -12.89 -25.62 -39.86
CA PHE A 205 -11.96 -24.94 -40.77
C PHE A 205 -11.79 -23.46 -40.43
N GLY A 206 -12.88 -22.77 -40.09
CA GLY A 206 -12.83 -21.36 -39.69
C GLY A 206 -11.96 -21.12 -38.46
N GLN A 207 -12.00 -22.01 -37.46
CA GLN A 207 -11.13 -21.91 -36.29
C GLN A 207 -9.66 -22.18 -36.65
N GLN A 208 -9.39 -23.16 -37.50
CA GLN A 208 -8.02 -23.42 -38.00
C GLN A 208 -7.46 -22.22 -38.77
N LEU A 209 -8.28 -21.55 -39.58
CA LEU A 209 -7.87 -20.34 -40.29
C LEU A 209 -7.55 -19.19 -39.33
N LYS A 210 -8.36 -18.98 -38.28
CA LYS A 210 -8.08 -17.99 -37.23
C LYS A 210 -6.75 -18.27 -36.54
N ASP A 211 -6.48 -19.53 -36.18
CA ASP A 211 -5.23 -19.94 -35.56
C ASP A 211 -4.02 -19.69 -36.48
N ARG A 212 -4.13 -19.99 -37.78
CA ARG A 212 -3.07 -19.72 -38.77
C ARG A 212 -2.77 -18.22 -38.90
N LEU A 213 -3.80 -17.39 -38.88
CA LEU A 213 -3.66 -15.95 -39.03
C LEU A 213 -3.21 -15.25 -37.74
N TYR A 214 -3.43 -15.87 -36.57
CA TYR A 214 -3.14 -15.28 -35.27
C TYR A 214 -1.69 -14.77 -35.13
N PRO A 215 -0.63 -15.56 -35.43
CA PRO A 215 0.74 -15.07 -35.35
C PRO A 215 1.00 -13.82 -36.22
N ARG A 216 0.43 -13.79 -37.43
CA ARG A 216 0.60 -12.66 -38.37
C ARG A 216 -0.14 -11.42 -37.88
N PHE A 217 -1.38 -11.56 -37.43
CA PHE A 217 -2.17 -10.43 -36.93
C PHE A 217 -1.58 -9.86 -35.64
N THR A 218 -1.17 -10.71 -34.70
CA THR A 218 -0.54 -10.25 -33.46
C THR A 218 0.82 -9.60 -33.71
N TRP A 219 1.63 -10.14 -34.62
CA TRP A 219 2.88 -9.48 -35.06
C TRP A 219 2.61 -8.08 -35.63
N LYS A 220 1.63 -7.94 -36.55
CA LYS A 220 1.24 -6.64 -37.11
C LYS A 220 0.77 -5.66 -36.04
N VAL A 221 -0.07 -6.13 -35.10
CA VAL A 221 -0.55 -5.33 -33.98
C VAL A 221 0.62 -4.82 -33.14
N ARG A 222 1.58 -5.68 -32.79
CA ARG A 222 2.76 -5.29 -31.99
C ARG A 222 3.66 -4.30 -32.75
N ALA A 223 3.91 -4.55 -34.03
CA ALA A 223 4.76 -3.69 -34.87
C ALA A 223 4.19 -2.26 -35.01
N LEU A 224 2.86 -2.13 -35.12
CA LEU A 224 2.17 -0.85 -35.29
C LEU A 224 1.68 -0.24 -33.98
N TYR A 225 1.93 -0.88 -32.84
CA TYR A 225 1.51 -0.41 -31.53
C TYR A 225 2.10 0.96 -31.12
N PRO A 226 3.39 1.28 -31.40
CA PRO A 226 3.98 2.58 -31.03
C PRO A 226 3.25 3.78 -31.63
N VAL A 227 2.78 3.66 -32.87
CA VAL A 227 2.10 4.75 -33.61
C VAL A 227 0.58 4.77 -33.36
N GLY A 228 0.09 4.03 -32.36
CA GLY A 228 -1.33 3.96 -32.00
C GLY A 228 -2.22 3.11 -32.93
N ILE A 229 -1.81 2.90 -34.18
CA ILE A 229 -2.54 2.09 -35.17
C ILE A 229 -2.72 0.64 -34.71
N GLY A 230 -1.71 0.05 -34.07
CA GLY A 230 -1.78 -1.30 -33.53
C GLY A 230 -2.90 -1.47 -32.48
N LYS A 231 -3.16 -0.44 -31.66
CA LYS A 231 -4.27 -0.46 -30.69
C LYS A 231 -5.63 -0.51 -31.38
N LEU A 232 -5.79 0.25 -32.47
CA LEU A 232 -7.00 0.24 -33.29
C LEU A 232 -7.21 -1.13 -33.94
N PHE A 233 -6.18 -1.70 -34.58
CA PHE A 233 -6.27 -3.05 -35.16
C PHE A 233 -6.58 -4.11 -34.11
N HIS A 234 -5.97 -4.04 -32.93
CA HIS A 234 -6.28 -4.99 -31.85
C HIS A 234 -7.77 -4.90 -31.45
N ARG A 235 -8.31 -3.68 -31.31
CA ARG A 235 -9.72 -3.46 -30.98
C ARG A 235 -10.64 -4.02 -32.06
N ILE A 236 -10.35 -3.73 -33.33
CA ILE A 236 -11.11 -4.24 -34.49
C ILE A 236 -11.07 -5.77 -34.54
N TYR A 237 -9.88 -6.37 -34.48
CA TYR A 237 -9.75 -7.82 -34.57
C TYR A 237 -10.44 -8.56 -33.42
N ARG A 238 -10.49 -7.95 -32.22
CA ARG A 238 -11.27 -8.48 -31.10
C ARG A 238 -12.77 -8.32 -31.30
N ALA A 239 -13.23 -7.15 -31.74
CA ALA A 239 -14.66 -6.90 -31.99
C ALA A 239 -15.23 -7.81 -33.08
N LEU A 240 -14.44 -8.11 -34.11
CA LEU A 240 -14.82 -9.01 -35.20
C LEU A 240 -14.56 -10.49 -34.90
N HIS A 241 -14.12 -10.84 -33.68
CA HIS A 241 -13.80 -12.22 -33.27
C HIS A 241 -12.81 -12.95 -34.21
N ILE A 242 -11.87 -12.21 -34.79
CA ILE A 242 -10.88 -12.73 -35.76
C ILE A 242 -9.70 -13.37 -35.03
N LEU A 243 -9.31 -12.86 -33.86
CA LEU A 243 -8.22 -13.43 -33.07
C LEU A 243 -8.66 -14.69 -32.34
N SER A 244 -7.83 -15.74 -32.43
CA SER A 244 -7.99 -16.95 -31.63
C SER A 244 -7.87 -16.62 -30.14
N THR A 245 -8.88 -17.00 -29.35
CA THR A 245 -8.88 -16.81 -27.90
C THR A 245 -8.38 -18.08 -27.20
N PRO A 246 -7.55 -17.95 -26.15
CA PRO A 246 -7.12 -19.10 -25.37
C PRO A 246 -8.30 -19.72 -24.59
N PHE A 247 -9.29 -18.91 -24.22
CA PHE A 247 -10.55 -19.35 -23.62
C PHE A 247 -11.66 -19.48 -24.68
N CYS A 248 -12.20 -20.68 -24.80
CA CYS A 248 -13.52 -20.96 -25.37
C CYS A 248 -14.22 -21.86 -24.36
N THR A 249 -15.41 -21.46 -23.92
CA THR A 249 -16.31 -22.38 -23.22
C THR A 249 -16.80 -23.42 -24.21
N SER A 250 -16.69 -24.70 -23.85
CA SER A 250 -17.76 -25.70 -24.00
C SER A 250 -17.24 -27.14 -24.11
N GLY A 251 -17.73 -27.97 -23.18
CA GLY A 251 -18.03 -29.38 -23.41
C GLY A 251 -16.92 -30.38 -23.08
N THR A 252 -17.33 -31.51 -22.53
CA THR A 252 -16.51 -32.69 -22.19
C THR A 252 -15.89 -33.40 -23.40
N GLN A 253 -16.09 -32.90 -24.63
CA GLN A 253 -15.65 -33.56 -25.86
C GLN A 253 -14.34 -32.98 -26.37
N ALA A 254 -13.28 -33.78 -26.33
CA ALA A 254 -11.99 -33.45 -26.92
C ALA A 254 -12.02 -33.49 -28.47
N HIS A 255 -11.20 -32.66 -29.10
CA HIS A 255 -11.06 -32.56 -30.54
C HIS A 255 -9.72 -33.11 -31.02
N VAL A 256 -9.74 -33.70 -32.22
CA VAL A 256 -8.54 -34.17 -32.93
C VAL A 256 -7.65 -32.98 -33.27
N LEU A 257 -6.35 -33.09 -32.97
CA LEU A 257 -5.34 -32.10 -33.34
C LEU A 257 -4.97 -32.22 -34.83
N PRO A 258 -5.25 -31.23 -35.69
CA PRO A 258 -4.91 -31.32 -37.12
C PRO A 258 -3.40 -31.42 -37.38
N GLY A 259 -3.01 -32.11 -38.46
CA GLY A 259 -1.61 -32.47 -38.72
C GLY A 259 -0.63 -31.30 -38.93
N TRP A 260 -1.11 -30.13 -39.34
CA TRP A 260 -0.26 -28.95 -39.49
C TRP A 260 0.16 -28.34 -38.15
N TYR A 261 -0.67 -28.45 -37.10
CA TYR A 261 -0.25 -28.10 -35.74
C TYR A 261 0.88 -29.03 -35.31
N CYS A 262 0.77 -30.33 -35.60
CA CYS A 262 1.77 -31.32 -35.26
C CYS A 262 3.14 -31.03 -35.88
N ALA A 263 3.15 -30.60 -37.16
CA ALA A 263 4.37 -30.17 -37.85
C ALA A 263 5.03 -28.96 -37.17
N ASN A 264 4.24 -28.01 -36.66
CA ASN A 264 4.76 -26.86 -35.93
C ASN A 264 5.27 -27.25 -34.53
N ILE A 265 4.56 -28.14 -33.82
CA ILE A 265 4.97 -28.65 -32.51
C ILE A 265 6.31 -29.39 -32.61
N LEU A 266 6.45 -30.31 -33.56
CA LEU A 266 7.71 -31.04 -33.80
C LEU A 266 8.88 -30.08 -34.05
N ARG A 267 8.67 -29.03 -34.84
CA ARG A 267 9.68 -28.00 -35.10
C ARG A 267 10.06 -27.22 -33.85
N GLN A 268 9.10 -26.88 -33.00
CA GLN A 268 9.38 -26.21 -31.73
C GLN A 268 10.17 -27.12 -30.78
N TYR A 269 9.87 -28.42 -30.75
CA TYR A 269 10.68 -29.40 -30.01
C TYR A 269 12.12 -29.51 -30.54
N GLN A 270 12.32 -29.45 -31.87
CA GLN A 270 13.66 -29.40 -32.46
C GLN A 270 14.47 -28.16 -32.02
N ALA A 271 13.78 -27.06 -31.70
CA ALA A 271 14.39 -25.81 -31.24
C ALA A 271 14.34 -25.64 -29.70
N LEU A 272 13.92 -26.68 -28.95
CA LEU A 272 13.67 -26.57 -27.51
C LEU A 272 14.94 -26.19 -26.74
N ASP A 273 16.07 -26.84 -27.02
CA ASP A 273 17.34 -26.57 -26.31
C ASP A 273 17.85 -25.14 -26.57
N ALA A 274 17.69 -24.64 -27.79
CA ALA A 274 18.03 -23.25 -28.12
C ALA A 274 17.10 -22.27 -27.38
N THR A 275 15.81 -22.58 -27.32
CA THR A 275 14.81 -21.77 -26.61
C THR A 275 15.05 -21.76 -25.10
N ALA A 276 15.40 -22.91 -24.52
CA ALA A 276 15.71 -23.05 -23.10
C ALA A 276 16.98 -22.28 -22.74
N ARG A 277 18.05 -22.39 -23.54
CA ARG A 277 19.28 -21.60 -23.35
C ARG A 277 19.02 -20.09 -23.38
N HIS A 278 18.25 -19.62 -24.36
CA HIS A 278 17.86 -18.20 -24.44
C HIS A 278 17.09 -17.75 -23.19
N ARG A 279 16.05 -18.49 -22.79
CA ARG A 279 15.24 -18.13 -21.60
C ARG A 279 16.09 -18.08 -20.33
N ARG A 280 17.02 -19.02 -20.18
CA ARG A 280 17.97 -19.09 -19.07
C ARG A 280 18.91 -17.90 -19.05
N GLU A 281 19.52 -17.55 -20.17
CA GLU A 281 20.38 -16.36 -20.30
C GLU A 281 19.63 -15.09 -19.88
N ILE A 282 18.38 -14.93 -20.34
CA ILE A 282 17.55 -13.78 -19.95
C ILE A 282 17.20 -13.79 -18.45
N ALA A 283 16.88 -14.95 -17.88
CA ALA A 283 16.63 -15.10 -16.45
C ALA A 283 17.87 -14.76 -15.61
N GLU A 284 19.06 -15.18 -16.05
CA GLU A 284 20.33 -14.83 -15.40
C GLU A 284 20.60 -13.32 -15.44
N VAL A 285 20.32 -12.66 -16.56
CA VAL A 285 20.42 -11.19 -16.66
C VAL A 285 19.51 -10.51 -15.65
N TYR A 286 18.26 -10.97 -15.50
CA TYR A 286 17.34 -10.44 -14.50
C TYR A 286 17.85 -10.67 -13.08
N ALA A 287 18.26 -11.89 -12.73
CA ALA A 287 18.79 -12.22 -11.41
C ALA A 287 20.04 -11.41 -11.03
N GLN A 288 20.89 -11.06 -12.01
CA GLN A 288 22.08 -10.25 -11.79
C GLN A 288 21.78 -8.75 -11.59
N HIS A 289 20.77 -8.21 -12.29
CA HIS A 289 20.57 -6.76 -12.36
C HIS A 289 19.40 -6.24 -11.53
N LEU A 290 18.45 -7.08 -11.12
CA LEU A 290 17.34 -6.67 -10.25
C LEU A 290 17.77 -6.56 -8.79
N ASP A 291 17.09 -5.70 -8.03
CA ASP A 291 17.20 -5.66 -6.58
C ASP A 291 16.83 -7.02 -5.97
N LYS A 292 17.73 -7.58 -5.16
CA LYS A 292 17.61 -8.92 -4.58
C LYS A 292 16.35 -9.10 -3.75
N ARG A 293 15.79 -8.02 -3.17
CA ARG A 293 14.56 -8.06 -2.36
C ARG A 293 13.32 -8.45 -3.17
N LEU A 294 13.37 -8.33 -4.50
CA LEU A 294 12.25 -8.64 -5.39
C LEU A 294 12.24 -10.10 -5.86
N LEU A 295 13.34 -10.83 -5.63
CA LEU A 295 13.58 -12.14 -6.24
C LEU A 295 12.95 -13.26 -5.41
N LEU A 296 12.31 -14.20 -6.10
CA LEU A 296 11.89 -15.48 -5.52
C LEU A 296 13.07 -16.47 -5.47
N PRO A 297 13.16 -17.32 -4.44
CA PRO A 297 14.20 -18.33 -4.34
C PRO A 297 13.88 -19.53 -5.26
N PHE A 298 14.53 -19.61 -6.43
CA PHE A 298 14.47 -20.79 -7.28
C PHE A 298 15.74 -21.00 -8.12
N ASP A 299 15.98 -22.24 -8.56
CA ASP A 299 17.09 -22.56 -9.45
C ASP A 299 16.72 -22.29 -10.92
N ILE A 300 17.38 -21.30 -11.50
CA ILE A 300 17.24 -20.89 -12.90
C ILE A 300 17.70 -22.01 -13.85
N GLN A 301 18.69 -22.82 -13.48
CA GLN A 301 19.23 -23.87 -14.37
C GLN A 301 18.22 -24.99 -14.60
N SER A 302 17.53 -25.38 -13.54
CA SER A 302 16.53 -26.45 -13.51
C SER A 302 15.16 -26.02 -14.03
N SER A 303 14.88 -24.71 -14.11
CA SER A 303 13.60 -24.18 -14.58
C SER A 303 13.46 -24.10 -16.10
N SER A 304 12.24 -24.26 -16.63
CA SER A 304 11.94 -23.89 -18.03
C SER A 304 12.05 -22.39 -18.29
N ASN A 305 12.07 -21.57 -17.22
CA ASN A 305 12.10 -20.11 -17.24
C ASN A 305 11.03 -19.54 -18.17
N LEU A 306 9.79 -20.06 -18.10
CA LEU A 306 8.70 -19.62 -18.97
C LEU A 306 8.51 -18.09 -18.89
N ARG A 307 8.58 -17.56 -17.67
CA ARG A 307 8.70 -16.14 -17.34
C ARG A 307 9.64 -16.02 -16.14
N PHE A 308 10.13 -14.82 -15.87
CA PHE A 308 10.93 -14.55 -14.68
C PHE A 308 10.07 -13.81 -13.65
N PRO A 309 9.61 -14.47 -12.57
CA PRO A 309 8.72 -13.87 -11.59
C PRO A 309 9.50 -12.98 -10.61
N ILE A 310 8.90 -11.83 -10.26
CA ILE A 310 9.33 -10.96 -9.15
C ILE A 310 8.14 -10.65 -8.24
N LEU A 311 8.40 -10.38 -6.97
CA LEU A 311 7.39 -9.93 -6.01
C LEU A 311 7.58 -8.45 -5.69
N VAL A 312 6.54 -7.66 -5.91
CA VAL A 312 6.54 -6.21 -5.65
C VAL A 312 5.29 -5.79 -4.88
N ASN A 313 5.46 -4.92 -3.89
CA ASN A 313 4.32 -4.19 -3.32
C ASN A 313 3.88 -3.15 -4.35
N GLY A 314 2.59 -3.08 -4.69
CA GLY A 314 2.13 -2.16 -5.74
C GLY A 314 2.30 -2.67 -7.18
N ARG A 315 2.23 -3.99 -7.40
CA ARG A 315 2.21 -4.68 -8.70
C ARG A 315 1.59 -3.87 -9.86
N ASP A 316 0.34 -3.43 -9.70
CA ASP A 316 -0.39 -2.77 -10.79
C ASP A 316 0.22 -1.40 -11.16
N ARG A 317 0.82 -0.70 -10.18
CA ARG A 317 1.56 0.56 -10.43
C ARG A 317 2.83 0.30 -11.23
N LEU A 318 3.58 -0.75 -10.91
CA LEU A 318 4.77 -1.14 -11.68
C LEU A 318 4.38 -1.52 -13.11
N ILE A 319 3.30 -2.28 -13.30
CA ILE A 319 2.80 -2.64 -14.64
C ILE A 319 2.47 -1.40 -15.47
N GLU A 320 1.80 -0.40 -14.88
CA GLU A 320 1.49 0.86 -15.60
C GLU A 320 2.75 1.68 -15.88
N TYR A 321 3.67 1.80 -14.91
CA TYR A 321 4.95 2.49 -15.08
C TYR A 321 5.80 1.89 -16.22
N LEU A 322 5.85 0.56 -16.32
CA LEU A 322 6.56 -0.14 -17.40
C LEU A 322 5.83 0.03 -18.74
N LYS A 323 4.50 0.05 -18.73
CA LYS A 323 3.68 0.29 -19.92
C LYS A 323 3.90 1.67 -20.53
N GLU A 324 4.08 2.72 -19.71
CA GLU A 324 4.47 4.06 -20.16
C GLU A 324 5.84 4.05 -20.87
N ARG A 325 6.73 3.14 -20.46
CA ARG A 325 8.04 2.89 -21.08
C ARG A 325 8.00 1.84 -22.20
N THR A 326 6.82 1.57 -22.77
CA THR A 326 6.59 0.62 -23.88
C THR A 326 6.87 -0.86 -23.57
N ILE A 327 6.84 -1.23 -22.29
CA ILE A 327 7.02 -2.60 -21.78
C ILE A 327 5.64 -3.11 -21.30
N TYR A 328 4.97 -3.90 -22.14
CA TYR A 328 3.60 -4.38 -21.93
C TYR A 328 3.60 -5.78 -21.30
N ILE A 329 3.69 -5.82 -19.97
CA ILE A 329 3.83 -7.07 -19.22
C ILE A 329 2.55 -7.53 -18.50
N SER A 330 1.44 -6.81 -18.69
CA SER A 330 0.15 -7.14 -18.07
C SER A 330 -0.29 -8.56 -18.43
N ASP A 331 -0.37 -9.42 -17.42
CA ASP A 331 -0.77 -10.81 -17.57
C ASP A 331 -1.99 -11.08 -16.67
N THR A 332 -3.07 -11.56 -17.28
CA THR A 332 -4.34 -11.85 -16.58
C THR A 332 -4.38 -13.25 -16.00
N TRP A 333 -3.34 -14.07 -16.16
CA TRP A 333 -3.34 -15.43 -15.62
C TRP A 333 -2.92 -15.48 -14.15
N TYR A 334 -2.38 -14.38 -13.62
CA TYR A 334 -1.76 -14.30 -12.29
C TYR A 334 -2.37 -13.19 -11.41
N ASP A 335 -3.56 -12.69 -11.78
CA ASP A 335 -4.24 -11.57 -11.10
C ASP A 335 -5.24 -12.02 -10.01
N ALA A 336 -5.28 -13.34 -9.74
CA ALA A 336 -6.05 -13.99 -8.68
C ALA A 336 -5.44 -15.39 -8.39
N PRO A 337 -5.77 -16.04 -7.26
CA PRO A 337 -5.39 -17.43 -6.98
C PRO A 337 -5.78 -18.38 -8.12
N ILE A 338 -7.05 -18.29 -8.56
CA ILE A 338 -7.53 -18.99 -9.76
C ILE A 338 -7.74 -17.97 -10.88
N GLY A 339 -6.72 -17.79 -11.71
CA GLY A 339 -6.69 -16.79 -12.77
C GLY A 339 -7.41 -17.23 -14.05
N PRO A 340 -8.04 -16.31 -14.81
CA PRO A 340 -8.12 -14.86 -14.58
C PRO A 340 -9.19 -14.41 -13.56
N LYS A 341 -8.90 -13.33 -12.82
CA LYS A 341 -9.79 -12.72 -11.81
C LYS A 341 -11.22 -12.46 -12.32
N LYS A 342 -11.36 -11.99 -13.56
CA LYS A 342 -12.68 -11.74 -14.19
C LYS A 342 -13.58 -12.98 -14.28
N TYR A 343 -13.02 -14.19 -14.19
CA TYR A 343 -13.75 -15.45 -14.24
C TYR A 343 -13.73 -16.21 -12.90
N LEU A 344 -13.17 -15.62 -11.83
CA LEU A 344 -13.09 -16.25 -10.52
C LEU A 344 -14.48 -16.64 -9.98
N HIS A 345 -15.51 -15.84 -10.29
CA HIS A 345 -16.92 -16.12 -9.96
C HIS A 345 -17.49 -17.43 -10.55
N ARG A 346 -16.80 -18.05 -11.51
CA ARG A 346 -17.18 -19.35 -12.09
C ARG A 346 -16.65 -20.53 -11.25
N THR A 347 -15.86 -20.25 -10.22
CA THR A 347 -15.28 -21.24 -9.31
C THR A 347 -16.03 -21.28 -7.98
N LYS A 348 -15.77 -22.31 -7.17
CA LYS A 348 -16.19 -22.39 -5.77
C LYS A 348 -15.12 -21.87 -4.80
N TYR A 349 -14.05 -21.23 -5.29
CA TYR A 349 -12.99 -20.67 -4.45
C TYR A 349 -13.57 -19.55 -3.56
N ASN A 350 -13.30 -19.62 -2.27
CA ASN A 350 -13.85 -18.75 -1.23
C ASN A 350 -12.78 -18.28 -0.23
N GLY A 351 -11.54 -18.15 -0.67
CA GLY A 351 -10.45 -17.60 0.14
C GLY A 351 -9.66 -18.63 0.95
N GLU A 352 -9.66 -19.88 0.51
CA GLU A 352 -8.97 -20.98 1.21
C GLU A 352 -7.45 -20.91 1.11
N CYS A 353 -6.91 -20.06 0.22
CA CYS A 353 -5.48 -19.98 -0.09
C CYS A 353 -4.91 -18.57 0.12
N PRO A 354 -4.75 -18.11 1.37
CA PRO A 354 -4.22 -16.77 1.68
C PRO A 354 -2.83 -16.51 1.10
N GLY A 355 -1.95 -17.51 1.02
CA GLY A 355 -0.63 -17.36 0.39
C GLY A 355 -0.74 -17.12 -1.13
N SER A 356 -1.64 -17.84 -1.80
CA SER A 356 -1.95 -17.63 -3.21
C SER A 356 -2.54 -16.24 -3.47
N GLU A 357 -3.32 -15.72 -2.53
CA GLU A 357 -3.86 -14.35 -2.59
C GLU A 357 -2.75 -13.30 -2.47
N ASP A 358 -1.86 -13.43 -1.49
CA ASP A 358 -0.70 -12.54 -1.33
C ASP A 358 0.15 -12.51 -2.61
N ILE A 359 0.53 -13.69 -3.12
CA ILE A 359 1.31 -13.82 -4.35
C ILE A 359 0.59 -13.17 -5.53
N SER A 360 -0.71 -13.42 -5.73
CA SER A 360 -1.46 -12.85 -6.85
C SER A 360 -1.52 -11.31 -6.83
N ASN A 361 -1.46 -10.71 -5.64
CA ASN A 361 -1.43 -9.25 -5.47
C ASN A 361 -0.06 -8.63 -5.72
N ARG A 362 1.02 -9.42 -5.64
CA ARG A 362 2.41 -8.94 -5.65
C ARG A 362 3.21 -9.37 -6.87
N ILE A 363 2.84 -10.47 -7.51
CA ILE A 363 3.63 -11.08 -8.58
C ILE A 363 3.57 -10.28 -9.89
N VAL A 364 4.76 -9.97 -10.41
CA VAL A 364 4.96 -9.45 -11.76
C VAL A 364 5.85 -10.43 -12.52
N ASN A 365 5.43 -10.84 -13.71
CA ASN A 365 6.18 -11.77 -14.54
C ASN A 365 6.93 -11.01 -15.63
N LEU A 366 8.26 -11.12 -15.68
CA LEU A 366 9.09 -10.50 -16.71
C LEU A 366 9.29 -11.44 -17.92
N PRO A 367 9.44 -10.89 -19.13
CA PRO A 367 9.50 -11.68 -20.36
C PRO A 367 10.86 -12.35 -20.55
N THR A 368 10.85 -13.65 -20.86
CA THR A 368 12.06 -14.43 -21.19
C THR A 368 12.06 -14.97 -22.63
N HIS A 369 11.02 -14.69 -23.41
CA HIS A 369 10.84 -15.27 -24.75
C HIS A 369 11.88 -14.77 -25.78
N ILE A 370 11.97 -15.47 -26.91
CA ILE A 370 13.00 -15.29 -27.95
C ILE A 370 13.15 -13.87 -28.52
N ASN A 371 12.13 -13.01 -28.36
CA ASN A 371 12.17 -11.63 -28.86
C ASN A 371 12.72 -10.64 -27.83
N VAL A 372 13.13 -11.08 -26.64
CA VAL A 372 13.82 -10.26 -25.64
C VAL A 372 15.31 -10.57 -25.67
N PRO A 373 16.15 -9.69 -26.22
CA PRO A 373 17.61 -9.85 -26.13
C PRO A 373 18.14 -9.47 -24.73
N PRO A 374 19.33 -9.96 -24.33
CA PRO A 374 19.94 -9.68 -23.02
C PRO A 374 19.98 -8.18 -22.66
N ALA A 375 20.37 -7.32 -23.61
CA ALA A 375 20.38 -5.88 -23.40
C ALA A 375 19.01 -5.29 -23.03
N LYS A 376 17.92 -5.85 -23.58
CA LYS A 376 16.55 -5.42 -23.24
C LYS A 376 16.08 -5.97 -21.91
N ALA A 377 16.47 -7.18 -21.54
CA ALA A 377 16.22 -7.71 -20.20
C ALA A 377 16.89 -6.82 -19.14
N LYS A 378 18.16 -6.44 -19.37
CA LYS A 378 18.87 -5.48 -18.52
C LYS A 378 18.14 -4.13 -18.41
N MET A 379 17.71 -3.55 -19.53
CA MET A 379 16.92 -2.30 -19.51
C MET A 379 15.61 -2.44 -18.70
N ILE A 380 14.92 -3.58 -18.79
CA ILE A 380 13.73 -3.84 -17.98
C ILE A 380 14.11 -3.91 -16.49
N ALA A 381 15.18 -4.61 -16.13
CA ALA A 381 15.66 -4.70 -14.75
C ALA A 381 16.00 -3.32 -14.17
N GLU A 382 16.70 -2.49 -14.94
CA GLU A 382 17.04 -1.11 -14.56
C GLU A 382 15.79 -0.26 -14.35
N ALA A 383 14.79 -0.36 -15.24
CA ALA A 383 13.52 0.34 -15.07
C ALA A 383 12.73 -0.12 -13.84
N VAL A 384 12.74 -1.42 -13.52
CA VAL A 384 12.13 -1.95 -12.29
C VAL A 384 12.84 -1.38 -11.06
N ASN A 385 14.18 -1.34 -11.06
CA ASN A 385 14.94 -0.77 -9.95
C ASN A 385 14.77 0.75 -9.81
N GLU A 386 14.67 1.48 -10.93
CA GLU A 386 14.35 2.92 -10.94
C GLU A 386 12.97 3.16 -10.34
N TRP A 387 11.98 2.36 -10.74
CA TRP A 387 10.66 2.40 -10.14
C TRP A 387 10.72 2.09 -8.64
N LEU A 388 11.48 1.09 -8.23
CA LEU A 388 11.63 0.70 -6.83
C LEU A 388 12.20 1.82 -5.96
N LYS A 389 13.15 2.62 -6.48
CA LYS A 389 13.70 3.79 -5.79
C LYS A 389 12.65 4.90 -5.59
N ASN A 390 11.71 4.99 -6.53
CA ASN A 390 10.67 6.02 -6.55
C ASN A 390 9.34 5.53 -5.94
N ASP A 391 9.17 4.22 -5.71
CA ASP A 391 7.95 3.66 -5.14
C ASP A 391 7.95 3.78 -3.61
N MET A 392 6.92 4.46 -3.12
CA MET A 392 6.81 4.97 -1.75
C MET A 392 6.81 3.89 -0.66
N ASP A 393 6.49 2.64 -1.01
CA ASP A 393 6.35 1.53 -0.07
C ASP A 393 7.69 0.80 0.21
N VAL A 394 8.80 1.27 -0.38
CA VAL A 394 10.15 0.68 -0.20
C VAL A 394 11.13 1.65 0.47
N THR A 395 10.96 2.96 0.29
CA THR A 395 11.79 3.98 0.96
C THR A 395 11.34 4.23 2.40
N TYR A 396 10.03 4.23 2.66
CA TYR A 396 9.46 4.52 3.97
C TYR A 396 8.58 3.38 4.45
N THR A 397 8.73 3.00 5.72
CA THR A 397 7.89 1.99 6.37
C THR A 397 7.02 2.64 7.44
N LEU A 398 5.73 2.31 7.42
CA LEU A 398 4.81 2.69 8.50
C LEU A 398 5.08 1.81 9.72
N VAL A 399 5.19 2.43 10.90
CA VAL A 399 5.48 1.72 12.14
C VAL A 399 4.52 2.11 13.25
N SER A 400 4.24 1.15 14.13
CA SER A 400 3.72 1.44 15.46
C SER A 400 4.87 1.97 16.32
N ALA A 401 4.79 3.23 16.72
CA ALA A 401 5.81 3.87 17.55
C ALA A 401 5.47 3.74 19.03
N ASN A 402 6.46 3.44 19.86
CA ASN A 402 6.37 3.55 21.31
C ASN A 402 6.68 4.98 21.78
N LYS A 403 6.38 5.30 23.05
CA LYS A 403 6.58 6.64 23.64
C LYS A 403 8.01 7.15 23.47
N GLY A 404 9.01 6.32 23.76
CA GLY A 404 10.42 6.74 23.71
C GLY A 404 10.83 7.21 22.31
N MET A 405 10.56 6.38 21.30
CA MET A 405 10.86 6.70 19.91
C MET A 405 10.12 7.95 19.41
N TRP A 406 8.86 8.08 19.78
CA TRP A 406 8.01 9.20 19.38
C TRP A 406 8.56 10.53 19.92
N GLU A 407 8.86 10.56 21.23
CA GLU A 407 9.37 11.76 21.90
C GLU A 407 10.79 12.12 21.45
N GLU A 408 11.67 11.12 21.23
CA GLU A 408 13.01 11.35 20.69
C GLU A 408 12.99 11.95 19.29
N PHE A 409 12.06 11.52 18.44
CA PHE A 409 11.85 12.12 17.13
C PHE A 409 11.41 13.58 17.27
N LEU A 410 10.35 13.85 18.05
CA LEU A 410 9.77 15.19 18.19
C LEU A 410 10.75 16.20 18.80
N LYS A 411 11.63 15.78 19.71
CA LYS A 411 12.69 16.63 20.29
C LYS A 411 13.61 17.26 19.25
N LYS A 412 13.80 16.58 18.11
CA LYS A 412 14.68 17.04 17.01
C LYS A 412 13.98 17.95 16.01
N GLN A 413 12.65 18.07 16.06
CA GLN A 413 11.86 18.78 15.03
C GLN A 413 11.50 20.20 15.45
N LYS A 414 11.42 21.10 14.46
CA LYS A 414 10.93 22.48 14.60
C LYS A 414 9.87 22.76 13.52
N PRO A 415 8.94 23.71 13.73
CA PRO A 415 8.65 24.40 14.99
C PRO A 415 8.09 23.45 16.05
N HIS A 416 8.29 23.79 17.33
CA HIS A 416 7.90 22.93 18.45
C HIS A 416 6.40 23.08 18.76
N SER A 417 5.74 21.96 19.06
CA SER A 417 4.36 21.95 19.55
C SER A 417 4.13 20.71 20.38
N PHE A 418 3.52 20.90 21.56
CA PHE A 418 3.12 19.78 22.41
C PHE A 418 1.87 19.06 21.89
N LEU A 419 1.13 19.62 20.92
CA LEU A 419 -0.10 18.99 20.41
C LEU A 419 0.15 17.69 19.62
N GLN A 420 1.41 17.36 19.33
CA GLN A 420 1.80 16.07 18.75
C GLN A 420 2.52 15.18 19.78
N SER A 421 2.68 15.62 21.03
CA SER A 421 3.33 14.82 22.07
C SER A 421 2.53 13.57 22.39
N TRP A 422 3.20 12.59 22.98
CA TRP A 422 2.58 11.38 23.48
C TRP A 422 1.50 11.71 24.51
N ASP A 423 1.84 12.56 25.49
CA ASP A 423 0.96 12.88 26.60
C ASP A 423 -0.25 13.72 26.18
N TRP A 424 -0.14 14.52 25.11
CA TRP A 424 -1.31 15.13 24.48
C TRP A 424 -2.29 14.08 23.93
N GLY A 425 -1.79 13.02 23.32
CA GLY A 425 -2.63 11.89 22.90
C GLY A 425 -3.28 11.16 24.08
N GLU A 426 -2.53 10.92 25.16
CA GLU A 426 -3.06 10.25 26.36
C GLU A 426 -4.19 11.04 27.01
N GLN A 427 -4.13 12.37 27.00
CA GLN A 427 -5.21 13.22 27.48
C GLN A 427 -6.53 12.92 26.75
N TYR A 428 -6.49 12.79 25.42
CA TYR A 428 -7.68 12.47 24.64
C TYR A 428 -8.22 11.07 24.94
N VAL A 429 -7.34 10.08 25.14
CA VAL A 429 -7.74 8.72 25.57
C VAL A 429 -8.45 8.77 26.92
N GLN A 430 -7.93 9.51 27.90
CA GLN A 430 -8.54 9.63 29.23
C GLN A 430 -9.90 10.36 29.24
N THR A 431 -10.19 11.11 28.18
CA THR A 431 -11.48 11.79 27.95
C THR A 431 -12.43 11.00 27.04
N GLY A 432 -12.03 9.79 26.62
CA GLY A 432 -12.86 8.85 25.85
C GLY A 432 -12.75 8.97 24.32
N SER A 433 -11.85 9.82 23.80
CA SER A 433 -11.59 9.90 22.36
C SER A 433 -10.69 8.76 21.89
N LYS A 434 -10.95 8.26 20.68
CA LYS A 434 -10.01 7.37 19.99
C LYS A 434 -8.86 8.19 19.40
N ILE A 435 -7.64 7.68 19.54
CA ILE A 435 -6.45 8.26 18.90
C ILE A 435 -5.76 7.25 17.99
N PHE A 436 -5.00 7.75 17.03
CA PHE A 436 -4.16 6.94 16.15
C PHE A 436 -2.80 7.61 16.04
N ARG A 437 -1.73 6.87 16.33
CA ARG A 437 -0.36 7.35 16.19
C ARG A 437 0.27 6.70 14.98
N LEU A 438 0.64 7.50 14.00
CA LEU A 438 1.32 7.06 12.80
C LEU A 438 2.79 7.47 12.83
N GLY A 439 3.69 6.50 12.88
CA GLY A 439 5.11 6.70 12.69
C GLY A 439 5.57 6.31 11.29
N VAL A 440 6.52 7.04 10.74
CA VAL A 440 7.19 6.70 9.47
C VAL A 440 8.68 6.55 9.73
N ARG A 441 9.28 5.45 9.26
CA ARG A 441 10.72 5.22 9.28
C ARG A 441 11.32 5.16 7.89
N LYS A 442 12.60 5.54 7.80
CA LYS A 442 13.48 5.25 6.68
C LYS A 442 14.69 4.50 7.25
N SER A 443 14.86 3.23 6.87
CA SER A 443 15.76 2.32 7.60
C SER A 443 15.38 2.25 9.09
N ASP A 444 16.33 2.49 10.01
CA ASP A 444 16.09 2.43 11.45
C ASP A 444 15.61 3.76 12.07
N ASP A 445 15.73 4.88 11.35
CA ASP A 445 15.41 6.21 11.86
C ASP A 445 13.96 6.60 11.62
N MET A 446 13.33 7.19 12.64
CA MET A 446 12.01 7.81 12.52
C MET A 446 12.13 9.15 11.82
N VAL A 447 11.37 9.31 10.73
CA VAL A 447 11.44 10.49 9.84
C VAL A 447 10.14 11.29 9.80
N ALA A 448 9.02 10.74 10.29
CA ALA A 448 7.78 11.49 10.49
C ALA A 448 6.91 10.89 11.60
N ALA A 449 6.06 11.74 12.19
CA ALA A 449 5.07 11.40 13.21
C ALA A 449 3.76 12.16 12.94
N ALA A 450 2.63 11.48 13.13
CA ALA A 450 1.30 12.10 13.06
C ALA A 450 0.34 11.48 14.08
N LEU A 451 -0.01 12.24 15.11
CA LEU A 451 -1.07 11.95 16.06
C LEU A 451 -2.41 12.43 15.46
N PHE A 452 -3.33 11.49 15.32
CA PHE A 452 -4.71 11.73 14.91
C PHE A 452 -5.65 11.51 16.09
N ILE A 453 -6.61 12.40 16.24
CA ILE A 453 -7.67 12.32 17.24
C ILE A 453 -8.99 12.22 16.49
N LYS A 454 -9.81 11.22 16.81
CA LYS A 454 -11.19 11.13 16.30
C LYS A 454 -12.06 12.13 17.06
N ILE A 455 -12.70 13.03 16.31
CA ILE A 455 -13.64 14.01 16.82
C ILE A 455 -15.02 13.68 16.29
N ASP A 456 -15.95 13.37 17.21
CA ASP A 456 -17.36 13.19 16.91
C ASP A 456 -18.11 14.49 17.19
N ALA A 457 -18.28 15.32 16.15
CA ALA A 457 -19.01 16.58 16.26
C ALA A 457 -20.46 16.44 15.81
N ARG A 458 -21.33 17.36 16.27
CA ARG A 458 -22.77 17.38 15.95
C ARG A 458 -23.11 17.27 14.45
N ARG A 459 -22.22 17.73 13.58
CA ARG A 459 -22.45 17.85 12.12
C ARG A 459 -21.41 17.07 11.30
N GLY A 460 -20.86 16.01 11.89
CA GLY A 460 -19.96 15.08 11.23
C GLY A 460 -18.81 14.65 12.14
N SER A 461 -18.26 13.49 11.83
CA SER A 461 -17.09 12.92 12.48
C SER A 461 -15.85 13.19 11.62
N PHE A 462 -14.69 13.42 12.23
CA PHE A 462 -13.46 13.63 11.49
C PHE A 462 -12.22 13.23 12.28
N LEU A 463 -11.13 12.94 11.55
CA LEU A 463 -9.81 12.82 12.15
C LEU A 463 -9.12 14.18 12.16
N LEU A 464 -8.71 14.63 13.34
CA LEU A 464 -7.90 15.83 13.54
C LEU A 464 -6.42 15.45 13.71
N CYS A 465 -5.54 16.05 12.93
CA CYS A 465 -4.08 16.05 13.15
C CYS A 465 -3.64 17.46 13.60
N PRO A 466 -3.60 17.74 14.91
CA PRO A 466 -3.36 19.09 15.43
C PRO A 466 -1.86 19.44 15.37
N HIS A 467 -1.48 20.56 14.75
CA HIS A 467 -0.07 20.96 14.57
C HIS A 467 0.81 19.92 13.85
N GLY A 468 0.18 18.99 13.13
CA GLY A 468 0.86 17.93 12.40
C GLY A 468 0.38 17.80 10.94
N PRO A 469 0.96 16.85 10.18
CA PRO A 469 2.02 15.92 10.60
C PRO A 469 3.36 16.63 10.85
N VAL A 470 4.19 16.02 11.69
CA VAL A 470 5.57 16.46 11.93
C VAL A 470 6.51 15.60 11.09
N MET A 471 7.33 16.23 10.25
CA MET A 471 8.20 15.56 9.29
C MET A 471 9.62 16.11 9.40
N SER A 472 10.62 15.26 9.20
CA SER A 472 12.01 15.69 9.14
C SER A 472 12.25 16.63 7.95
N GLU A 473 12.90 17.78 8.22
CA GLU A 473 13.28 18.73 7.17
C GLU A 473 14.33 18.18 6.19
N THR A 474 15.03 17.09 6.56
CA THR A 474 16.05 16.45 5.70
C THR A 474 15.49 15.47 4.69
N GLU A 475 14.18 15.21 4.74
CA GLU A 475 13.51 14.22 3.91
C GLU A 475 12.55 14.85 2.90
N ASP A 476 12.12 14.05 1.93
CA ASP A 476 11.15 14.48 0.92
C ASP A 476 9.77 14.71 1.57
N THR A 477 9.47 15.98 1.82
CA THR A 477 8.22 16.42 2.47
C THR A 477 6.98 16.03 1.67
N GLU A 478 7.01 16.12 0.34
CA GLU A 478 5.86 15.76 -0.48
C GLU A 478 5.59 14.26 -0.38
N GLN A 479 6.65 13.44 -0.42
CA GLN A 479 6.56 11.99 -0.33
C GLN A 479 6.03 11.53 1.05
N LEU A 480 6.55 12.09 2.13
CA LEU A 480 6.10 11.81 3.50
C LEU A 480 4.64 12.23 3.70
N LEU A 481 4.26 13.44 3.26
CA LEU A 481 2.90 13.94 3.38
C LEU A 481 1.91 13.07 2.60
N ARG A 482 2.29 12.62 1.39
CA ARG A 482 1.48 11.71 0.56
C ARG A 482 1.25 10.37 1.26
N LEU A 483 2.29 9.79 1.88
CA LEU A 483 2.19 8.55 2.64
C LEU A 483 1.27 8.70 3.85
N ILE A 484 1.46 9.74 4.65
CA ILE A 484 0.65 10.03 5.84
C ILE A 484 -0.80 10.29 5.45
N ALA A 485 -1.05 11.09 4.41
CA ALA A 485 -2.40 11.38 3.92
C ALA A 485 -3.12 10.12 3.42
N ARG A 486 -2.40 9.19 2.77
CA ARG A 486 -2.94 7.90 2.32
C ARG A 486 -3.40 7.07 3.53
N GLU A 487 -2.54 6.93 4.54
CA GLU A 487 -2.86 6.14 5.72
C GLU A 487 -3.93 6.79 6.59
N ALA A 488 -3.89 8.11 6.77
CA ALA A 488 -4.97 8.86 7.40
C ALA A 488 -6.31 8.63 6.71
N THR A 489 -6.32 8.55 5.37
CA THR A 489 -7.53 8.25 4.59
C THR A 489 -8.04 6.84 4.88
N ARG A 490 -7.14 5.86 5.03
CA ARG A 490 -7.50 4.48 5.39
C ARG A 490 -8.14 4.43 6.78
N ILE A 491 -7.49 5.03 7.78
CA ILE A 491 -7.99 5.10 9.16
C ILE A 491 -9.34 5.82 9.22
N ALA A 492 -9.44 6.99 8.59
CA ALA A 492 -10.67 7.78 8.58
C ALA A 492 -11.85 7.03 7.97
N ARG A 493 -11.62 6.25 6.90
CA ARG A 493 -12.67 5.41 6.30
C ARG A 493 -13.09 4.27 7.22
N ALA A 494 -12.13 3.61 7.88
CA ALA A 494 -12.41 2.56 8.85
C ALA A 494 -13.19 3.08 10.07
N GLU A 495 -12.94 4.34 10.46
CA GLU A 495 -13.62 5.01 11.57
C GLU A 495 -14.87 5.81 11.16
N GLU A 496 -15.33 5.64 9.91
CA GLU A 496 -16.52 6.29 9.35
C GLU A 496 -16.51 7.82 9.48
N CYS A 497 -15.33 8.43 9.33
CA CYS A 497 -15.16 9.87 9.32
C CYS A 497 -15.63 10.51 8.01
N ASP A 498 -16.28 11.67 8.12
CA ASP A 498 -16.75 12.48 6.99
C ASP A 498 -15.63 13.24 6.30
N PHE A 499 -14.56 13.58 7.02
CA PHE A 499 -13.37 14.26 6.51
C PHE A 499 -12.16 14.05 7.42
N ILE A 500 -11.01 14.54 6.96
CA ILE A 500 -9.75 14.60 7.71
C ILE A 500 -9.34 16.07 7.79
N ARG A 501 -8.85 16.55 8.93
CA ARG A 501 -8.34 17.91 9.11
C ARG A 501 -6.90 17.88 9.58
N PHE A 502 -5.98 18.46 8.80
CA PHE A 502 -4.63 18.76 9.26
C PHE A 502 -4.57 20.24 9.65
N SER A 503 -3.94 20.54 10.78
CA SER A 503 -3.63 21.92 11.17
C SER A 503 -2.12 22.08 11.24
N PRO A 504 -1.41 22.04 10.09
CA PRO A 504 0.04 21.91 10.06
C PRO A 504 0.74 23.20 10.49
N LEU A 505 1.91 23.06 11.11
CA LEU A 505 2.82 24.19 11.38
C LEU A 505 3.74 24.56 10.21
N ALA A 506 3.45 24.02 9.01
CA ALA A 506 4.15 24.42 7.80
C ALA A 506 3.93 25.91 7.54
N ARG A 507 4.92 26.61 6.98
CA ARG A 507 4.78 28.03 6.62
C ARG A 507 3.65 28.22 5.60
N SER A 508 2.92 29.33 5.70
CA SER A 508 1.91 29.70 4.72
C SER A 508 2.56 30.11 3.39
N SER A 509 2.67 29.17 2.43
CA SER A 509 3.25 29.42 1.10
C SER A 509 2.41 28.79 -0.02
N PRO A 510 2.49 29.30 -1.28
CA PRO A 510 1.84 28.67 -2.43
C PRO A 510 2.25 27.20 -2.64
N GLU A 511 3.52 26.88 -2.41
CA GLU A 511 4.09 25.54 -2.58
C GLU A 511 3.48 24.55 -1.58
N ASN A 512 3.45 24.93 -0.30
CA ASN A 512 2.83 24.13 0.74
C ASN A 512 1.33 23.94 0.48
N ARG A 513 0.61 24.98 0.05
CA ARG A 513 -0.80 24.84 -0.36
C ARG A 513 -0.98 23.87 -1.52
N ALA A 514 -0.14 23.96 -2.55
CA ALA A 514 -0.22 23.11 -3.72
C ALA A 514 0.00 21.62 -3.39
N MET A 515 0.93 21.31 -2.47
CA MET A 515 1.15 19.93 -2.00
C MET A 515 -0.10 19.32 -1.37
N TYR A 516 -0.81 20.07 -0.51
CA TYR A 516 -2.05 19.57 0.09
C TYR A 516 -3.17 19.42 -0.94
N TYR A 517 -3.31 20.39 -1.85
CA TYR A 517 -4.34 20.37 -2.89
C TYR A 517 -4.17 19.19 -3.86
N SER A 518 -2.93 18.84 -4.23
CA SER A 518 -2.65 17.68 -5.08
C SER A 518 -3.07 16.35 -4.44
N LEU A 519 -3.22 16.32 -3.11
CA LEU A 519 -3.66 15.17 -2.32
C LEU A 519 -5.16 15.18 -2.01
N GLY A 520 -5.91 16.12 -2.60
CA GLY A 520 -7.36 16.26 -2.45
C GLY A 520 -7.80 17.04 -1.22
N PHE A 521 -6.89 17.74 -0.53
CA PHE A 521 -7.24 18.65 0.55
C PHE A 521 -7.70 20.02 -0.01
N ARG A 522 -8.35 20.80 0.85
CA ARG A 522 -8.74 22.19 0.63
C ARG A 522 -8.65 22.96 1.94
N ASN A 523 -8.64 24.28 1.88
CA ASN A 523 -8.77 25.10 3.09
C ASN A 523 -10.05 24.73 3.88
N ALA A 524 -9.88 24.58 5.19
CA ALA A 524 -10.97 24.34 6.12
C ALA A 524 -11.89 25.59 6.19
N PRO A 525 -13.18 25.43 6.54
CA PRO A 525 -14.05 26.57 6.76
C PRO A 525 -13.69 27.32 8.05
N ILE A 526 -13.12 26.62 9.03
CA ILE A 526 -12.67 27.15 10.32
C ILE A 526 -11.42 26.38 10.78
N HIS A 527 -10.55 27.05 11.54
CA HIS A 527 -9.43 26.42 12.23
C HIS A 527 -9.74 26.25 13.73
N MET A 528 -9.14 25.24 14.36
CA MET A 528 -9.31 24.96 15.79
C MET A 528 -8.10 25.40 16.61
N HIS A 529 -6.93 25.48 15.98
CA HIS A 529 -5.70 25.95 16.60
C HIS A 529 -5.27 27.27 15.97
N PRO A 530 -4.59 28.15 16.71
CA PRO A 530 -4.09 29.42 16.19
C PRO A 530 -3.10 29.24 15.02
N GLU A 531 -3.45 29.85 13.89
CA GLU A 531 -2.59 29.88 12.69
C GLU A 531 -1.67 31.09 12.65
N LEU A 532 -1.98 32.12 13.45
CA LEU A 532 -1.14 33.30 13.66
C LEU A 532 -0.82 33.41 15.15
N SER A 533 0.40 33.03 15.53
CA SER A 533 0.86 33.03 16.92
C SER A 533 1.87 34.15 17.18
N TRP A 534 1.97 34.58 18.43
CA TRP A 534 2.99 35.53 18.87
C TRP A 534 4.04 34.85 19.73
N ILE A 535 5.31 34.99 19.36
CA ILE A 535 6.41 34.22 19.95
C ILE A 535 7.52 35.17 20.37
N LEU A 536 8.09 34.91 21.54
CA LEU A 536 9.22 35.64 22.10
C LEU A 536 10.44 34.71 22.16
N ASP A 537 11.56 35.18 21.63
CA ASP A 537 12.87 34.57 21.87
C ASP A 537 13.35 34.95 23.27
N VAL A 538 13.46 33.97 24.17
CA VAL A 538 13.84 34.19 25.58
C VAL A 538 15.33 33.96 25.84
N THR A 539 16.12 33.64 24.80
CA THR A 539 17.57 33.43 24.93
C THR A 539 18.31 34.73 25.25
N LYS A 540 17.74 35.88 24.86
CA LYS A 540 18.27 37.23 25.12
C LYS A 540 18.42 37.52 26.62
N PRO A 541 19.40 38.36 27.04
CA PRO A 541 19.50 38.85 28.42
C PRO A 541 18.19 39.47 28.91
N GLU A 542 17.88 39.34 30.20
CA GLU A 542 16.62 39.83 30.76
C GLU A 542 16.45 41.36 30.63
N GLU A 543 17.55 42.11 30.69
CA GLU A 543 17.54 43.56 30.46
C GLU A 543 17.12 43.91 29.03
N ASP A 544 17.55 43.13 28.05
CA ASP A 544 17.17 43.29 26.64
C ASP A 544 15.69 42.95 26.43
N LEU A 545 15.22 41.84 27.01
CA LEU A 545 13.81 41.48 26.99
C LEU A 545 12.95 42.60 27.58
N LEU A 546 13.33 43.14 28.74
CA LEU A 546 12.64 44.28 29.37
C LEU A 546 12.67 45.52 28.47
N ARG A 547 13.79 45.81 27.81
CA ARG A 547 13.94 46.95 26.90
C ARG A 547 13.03 46.85 25.68
N GLU A 548 12.88 45.65 25.12
CA GLU A 548 12.01 45.35 23.98
C GLU A 548 10.51 45.39 24.32
N MET A 549 10.14 45.27 25.59
CA MET A 549 8.75 45.44 26.00
C MET A 549 8.21 46.83 25.67
N ARG A 550 6.91 46.90 25.36
CA ARG A 550 6.19 48.17 25.26
C ARG A 550 6.33 48.94 26.57
N LYS A 551 6.51 50.27 26.48
CA LYS A 551 6.70 51.16 27.65
C LYS A 551 5.70 50.90 28.78
N THR A 552 4.41 50.71 28.46
CA THR A 552 3.36 50.44 29.44
C THR A 552 3.50 49.05 30.08
N THR A 553 3.89 48.03 29.31
CA THR A 553 4.09 46.67 29.81
C THR A 553 5.24 46.62 30.81
N ARG A 554 6.41 47.19 30.44
CA ARG A 554 7.56 47.32 31.33
C ARG A 554 7.21 48.10 32.60
N TYR A 555 6.45 49.18 32.47
CA TYR A 555 5.97 49.96 33.62
C TYR A 555 5.10 49.12 34.56
N LEU A 556 4.12 48.37 34.03
CA LEU A 556 3.22 47.54 34.85
C LEU A 556 3.95 46.40 35.55
N VAL A 557 4.92 45.76 34.90
CA VAL A 557 5.79 44.74 35.53
C VAL A 557 6.49 45.34 36.76
N ARG A 558 7.20 46.46 36.60
CA ARG A 558 7.92 47.14 37.69
C ARG A 558 6.98 47.66 38.78
N LYS A 559 5.81 48.15 38.40
CA LYS A 559 4.80 48.66 39.33
C LYS A 559 4.28 47.54 40.24
N MET A 560 3.86 46.41 39.68
CA MET A 560 3.34 45.29 40.46
C MET A 560 4.42 44.71 41.40
N GLU A 561 5.67 44.66 40.94
CA GLU A 561 6.81 44.24 41.77
C GLU A 561 7.02 45.19 42.95
N LYS A 562 6.97 46.51 42.72
CA LYS A 562 7.06 47.53 43.78
C LYS A 562 5.87 47.49 44.75
N GLU A 563 4.68 47.11 44.27
CA GLU A 563 3.47 46.96 45.09
C GLU A 563 3.43 45.64 45.89
N GLY A 564 4.52 44.85 45.88
CA GLY A 564 4.65 43.66 46.71
C GLY A 564 3.82 42.46 46.21
N VAL A 565 3.49 42.43 44.92
CA VAL A 565 2.81 41.28 44.30
C VAL A 565 3.74 40.07 44.31
N GLU A 566 3.27 38.97 44.90
CA GLU A 566 4.00 37.71 44.99
C GLU A 566 3.58 36.78 43.84
N ILE A 567 4.54 36.23 43.09
CA ILE A 567 4.27 35.18 42.10
C ILE A 567 4.78 33.85 42.65
N THR A 568 3.87 32.89 42.79
CA THR A 568 4.17 31.53 43.27
C THR A 568 3.96 30.51 42.17
N GLN A 569 4.70 29.41 42.23
CA GLN A 569 4.63 28.31 41.28
C GLN A 569 4.17 27.04 41.99
N SER A 570 3.34 26.23 41.33
CA SER A 570 2.94 24.91 41.83
C SER A 570 2.94 23.87 40.73
N LYS A 571 3.27 22.64 41.11
CA LYS A 571 3.18 21.44 40.26
C LYS A 571 2.14 20.45 40.80
N ASP A 572 1.46 20.79 41.89
CA ASP A 572 0.43 19.94 42.48
C ASP A 572 -0.84 20.01 41.63
N PRO A 573 -1.33 18.89 41.05
CA PRO A 573 -2.58 18.88 40.30
C PRO A 573 -3.79 19.35 41.11
N ASN A 574 -3.77 19.23 42.45
CA ASN A 574 -4.85 19.71 43.32
C ASN A 574 -4.97 21.24 43.35
N ASP A 575 -3.91 21.96 42.96
CA ASP A 575 -3.96 23.42 42.82
C ASP A 575 -4.79 23.89 41.62
N ILE A 576 -5.35 22.96 40.83
CA ILE A 576 -6.41 23.26 39.87
C ILE A 576 -7.59 23.99 40.53
N GLU A 577 -7.90 23.73 41.80
CA GLU A 577 -8.99 24.42 42.51
C GLU A 577 -8.72 25.92 42.62
N LYS A 578 -7.47 26.30 42.95
CA LYS A 578 -7.03 27.71 43.01
C LYS A 578 -7.09 28.37 41.64
N PHE A 579 -6.64 27.66 40.60
CA PHE A 579 -6.70 28.14 39.22
C PHE A 579 -8.14 28.33 38.75
N TRP A 580 -9.00 27.35 39.04
CA TRP A 580 -10.38 27.29 38.57
C TRP A 580 -11.20 28.48 39.05
N THR A 581 -11.04 28.91 40.31
CA THR A 581 -11.71 30.11 40.84
C THR A 581 -11.44 31.35 39.99
N VAL A 582 -10.17 31.61 39.65
CA VAL A 582 -9.78 32.79 38.86
C VAL A 582 -10.17 32.62 37.38
N TYR A 583 -10.09 31.39 36.87
CA TYR A 583 -10.46 31.06 35.50
C TYR A 583 -11.95 31.26 35.25
N GLN A 584 -12.83 30.81 36.17
CA GLN A 584 -14.28 31.02 36.08
C GLN A 584 -14.66 32.50 36.06
N ALA A 585 -14.06 33.33 36.91
CA ALA A 585 -14.28 34.78 36.88
C ALA A 585 -13.90 35.41 35.53
N THR A 586 -12.93 34.83 34.82
CA THR A 586 -12.55 35.26 33.47
C THR A 586 -13.56 34.77 32.43
N VAL A 587 -14.04 33.54 32.55
CA VAL A 587 -15.11 32.97 31.71
C VAL A 587 -16.38 33.82 31.80
N GLU A 588 -16.83 34.15 33.01
CA GLU A 588 -18.00 35.00 33.24
C GLU A 588 -17.82 36.39 32.65
N ARG A 589 -16.61 36.97 32.76
CA ARG A 589 -16.34 38.31 32.22
C ARG A 589 -16.22 38.33 30.69
N GLN A 590 -15.60 37.31 30.10
CA GLN A 590 -15.27 37.26 28.66
C GLN A 590 -16.28 36.46 27.83
N GLN A 591 -17.24 35.79 28.48
CA GLN A 591 -18.36 35.08 27.85
C GLN A 591 -17.94 34.06 26.79
N PHE A 592 -16.96 33.20 27.12
CA PHE A 592 -16.54 32.08 26.27
C PHE A 592 -16.89 30.72 26.90
N THR A 593 -16.85 29.64 26.11
CA THR A 593 -17.11 28.27 26.60
C THR A 593 -15.79 27.64 27.08
N PRO A 594 -15.63 27.35 28.40
CA PRO A 594 -14.42 26.72 28.91
C PRO A 594 -14.43 25.20 28.74
N PHE A 595 -13.25 24.58 28.82
CA PHE A 595 -13.12 23.16 29.12
C PHE A 595 -13.57 22.88 30.57
N SER A 596 -13.94 21.63 30.87
CA SER A 596 -14.29 21.26 32.24
C SER A 596 -13.07 21.30 33.16
N LYS A 597 -13.30 21.51 34.47
CA LYS A 597 -12.22 21.50 35.48
C LYS A 597 -11.43 20.19 35.43
N GLU A 598 -12.15 19.07 35.31
CA GLU A 598 -11.55 17.75 35.26
C GLU A 598 -10.72 17.54 33.98
N TYR A 599 -11.14 18.09 32.85
CA TYR A 599 -10.34 18.08 31.62
C TYR A 599 -8.99 18.77 31.85
N LEU A 600 -9.00 19.98 32.41
CA LEU A 600 -7.78 20.75 32.68
C LEU A 600 -6.90 20.09 33.75
N ARG A 601 -7.50 19.47 34.78
CA ARG A 601 -6.77 18.74 35.83
C ARG A 601 -5.99 17.57 35.25
N LYS A 602 -6.64 16.72 34.44
CA LYS A 602 -6.01 15.55 33.80
C LYS A 602 -4.91 15.93 32.83
N GLU A 603 -5.15 16.96 32.02
CA GLU A 603 -4.15 17.50 31.11
C GLU A 603 -2.92 17.98 31.89
N PHE A 604 -3.13 18.77 32.94
CA PHE A 604 -2.06 19.26 33.79
C PHE A 604 -1.27 18.11 34.44
N GLU A 605 -1.97 17.13 35.01
CA GLU A 605 -1.37 15.97 35.70
C GLU A 605 -0.42 15.20 34.78
N LEU A 606 -0.82 14.95 33.53
CA LEU A 606 0.00 14.25 32.53
C LEU A 606 1.33 14.96 32.25
N PHE A 607 1.31 16.27 32.00
CA PHE A 607 2.53 17.03 31.72
C PHE A 607 3.33 17.31 33.01
N ALA A 608 2.68 17.55 34.15
CA ALA A 608 3.34 17.81 35.42
C ALA A 608 4.18 16.61 35.89
N ALA A 609 3.74 15.38 35.60
CA ALA A 609 4.47 14.15 35.89
C ALA A 609 5.87 14.12 35.25
N ASN A 610 6.07 14.78 34.10
CA ASN A 610 7.36 14.90 33.42
C ASN A 610 8.09 16.22 33.72
N ASN A 611 7.61 16.99 34.72
CA ASN A 611 8.07 18.35 34.99
C ASN A 611 7.83 19.32 33.80
N GLU A 612 6.83 19.04 32.97
CA GLU A 612 6.47 19.79 31.76
C GLU A 612 5.24 20.69 31.93
N ALA A 613 4.64 20.75 33.12
CA ALA A 613 3.60 21.74 33.42
C ALA A 613 3.79 22.37 34.80
N ALA A 614 3.35 23.63 34.92
CA ALA A 614 3.27 24.32 36.20
C ALA A 614 2.13 25.35 36.22
N PHE A 615 1.47 25.46 37.38
CA PHE A 615 0.62 26.58 37.71
C PHE A 615 1.48 27.77 38.17
N PHE A 616 1.06 28.97 37.79
CA PHE A 616 1.58 30.22 38.32
C PHE A 616 0.44 31.01 38.92
N PHE A 617 0.62 31.50 40.14
CA PHE A 617 -0.37 32.29 40.87
C PHE A 617 0.20 33.63 41.26
N GLY A 618 -0.46 34.71 40.85
CA GLY A 618 -0.16 36.05 41.27
C GLY A 618 -1.04 36.46 42.45
N LYS A 619 -0.40 36.67 43.60
CA LYS A 619 -1.04 37.09 44.84
C LYS A 619 -0.86 38.58 45.07
N GLN A 620 -1.95 39.27 45.37
CA GLN A 620 -1.95 40.66 45.79
C GLN A 620 -2.74 40.74 47.10
N ASN A 621 -2.13 41.33 48.14
CA ASN A 621 -2.72 41.42 49.48
C ASN A 621 -3.19 40.05 50.03
N GLY A 622 -2.40 38.99 49.82
CA GLY A 622 -2.68 37.63 50.28
C GLY A 622 -3.66 36.82 49.41
N SER A 623 -4.37 37.45 48.47
CA SER A 623 -5.36 36.79 47.60
C SER A 623 -4.82 36.51 46.21
N ILE A 624 -5.15 35.33 45.64
CA ILE A 624 -4.81 34.99 44.24
C ILE A 624 -5.73 35.78 43.30
N VAL A 625 -5.15 36.66 42.50
CA VAL A 625 -5.89 37.55 41.58
C VAL A 625 -5.58 37.30 40.11
N ALA A 626 -4.52 36.55 39.81
CA ALA A 626 -4.17 36.08 38.48
C ALA A 626 -3.61 34.65 38.54
N ALA A 627 -3.91 33.83 37.54
CA ALA A 627 -3.42 32.47 37.45
C ALA A 627 -3.13 32.06 36.01
N ALA A 628 -2.14 31.19 35.80
CA ALA A 628 -1.83 30.61 34.50
C ALA A 628 -1.37 29.15 34.60
N ILE A 629 -1.71 28.36 33.59
CA ILE A 629 -1.15 27.04 33.30
C ILE A 629 -0.14 27.22 32.18
N ILE A 630 1.10 26.82 32.44
CA ILE A 630 2.20 26.86 31.46
C ILE A 630 2.65 25.44 31.17
N ILE A 631 2.72 25.10 29.88
CA ILE A 631 3.29 23.85 29.40
C ILE A 631 4.70 24.12 28.87
N PHE A 632 5.68 23.36 29.33
CA PHE A 632 7.07 23.40 28.90
C PHE A 632 7.35 22.14 28.09
N TYR A 633 7.61 22.28 26.79
CA TYR A 633 7.79 21.14 25.91
C TYR A 633 8.79 21.45 24.80
N ASN A 634 9.75 20.54 24.59
CA ASN A 634 10.81 20.63 23.55
C ASN A 634 11.47 22.01 23.44
N GLY A 635 11.92 22.57 24.57
CA GLY A 635 12.63 23.87 24.57
C GLY A 635 11.72 25.09 24.34
N GLN A 636 10.40 24.93 24.41
CA GLN A 636 9.44 26.03 24.34
C GLN A 636 8.49 26.01 25.53
N ALA A 637 8.11 27.20 26.01
CA ALA A 637 7.07 27.37 27.02
C ALA A 637 5.81 27.96 26.37
N PHE A 638 4.64 27.39 26.67
CA PHE A 638 3.36 27.72 26.06
C PHE A 638 2.42 28.35 27.10
N TYR A 639 1.94 29.55 26.80
CA TYR A 639 0.94 30.26 27.60
C TYR A 639 -0.47 29.66 27.39
N HIS A 640 -0.69 28.47 27.93
CA HIS A 640 -1.80 27.59 27.55
C HIS A 640 -3.17 28.05 28.04
N HIS A 641 -3.32 28.22 29.37
CA HIS A 641 -4.56 28.71 29.97
C HIS A 641 -4.29 29.76 31.04
N SER A 642 -5.22 30.72 31.21
CA SER A 642 -5.03 31.82 32.14
C SER A 642 -6.34 32.44 32.61
N GLY A 643 -6.34 33.04 33.78
CA GLY A 643 -7.41 33.89 34.28
C GLY A 643 -6.89 35.05 35.11
N SER A 644 -7.73 36.08 35.26
CA SER A 644 -7.53 37.16 36.23
C SER A 644 -8.86 37.70 36.77
N LEU A 645 -8.86 38.20 37.99
CA LEU A 645 -9.99 38.95 38.55
C LEU A 645 -10.04 40.38 37.96
N SER A 646 -11.23 40.96 37.84
CA SER A 646 -11.39 42.33 37.35
C SER A 646 -11.02 43.37 38.41
N SER A 647 -10.72 44.58 37.96
CA SER A 647 -10.59 45.74 38.83
C SER A 647 -11.95 46.46 38.84
N GLY A 648 -12.80 46.26 39.86
CA GLY A 648 -14.03 47.04 39.99
C GLY A 648 -15.08 46.53 40.97
N SER A 649 -15.02 46.99 42.22
CA SER A 649 -16.19 47.32 43.06
C SER A 649 -15.73 48.29 44.18
N THR A 650 -16.09 49.56 44.03
CA THR A 650 -16.31 50.58 45.10
C THR A 650 -15.35 50.73 46.29
N SER A 651 -14.06 50.43 46.14
CA SER A 651 -13.02 50.96 47.05
C SER A 651 -11.66 50.95 46.34
N LEU A 652 -10.82 51.95 46.63
CA LEU A 652 -9.44 52.04 46.17
C LEU A 652 -8.63 50.82 46.64
N THR A 653 -8.58 49.74 45.84
CA THR A 653 -7.51 48.72 45.68
C THR A 653 -8.10 47.41 45.13
N THR A 654 -7.70 46.98 43.92
CA THR A 654 -7.33 45.57 43.54
C THR A 654 -7.24 45.46 42.01
N GLY A 655 -6.05 45.13 41.50
CA GLY A 655 -5.65 45.25 40.09
C GLY A 655 -5.31 43.92 39.40
N GLY A 656 -6.18 42.92 39.49
CA GLY A 656 -5.90 41.55 39.01
C GLY A 656 -5.39 41.46 37.56
N SER A 657 -5.89 42.30 36.65
CA SER A 657 -5.40 42.38 35.27
C SER A 657 -3.96 42.89 35.12
N ASN A 658 -3.50 43.72 36.07
CA ASN A 658 -2.14 44.25 36.06
C ASN A 658 -1.15 43.22 36.62
N VAL A 659 -1.57 42.40 37.59
CA VAL A 659 -0.77 41.30 38.14
C VAL A 659 -0.38 40.29 37.05
N SER A 660 -1.24 40.07 36.05
CA SER A 660 -0.94 39.23 34.89
C SER A 660 0.35 39.65 34.16
N TYR A 661 0.74 40.93 34.18
CA TYR A 661 1.97 41.38 33.54
C TYR A 661 3.22 40.87 34.27
N LEU A 662 3.25 41.02 35.61
CA LEU A 662 4.35 40.49 36.42
C LEU A 662 4.37 38.97 36.42
N LEU A 663 3.19 38.32 36.47
CA LEU A 663 3.07 36.88 36.37
C LEU A 663 3.73 36.35 35.10
N GLN A 664 3.40 36.93 33.93
CA GLN A 664 4.01 36.52 32.66
C GLN A 664 5.51 36.81 32.61
N TRP A 665 5.98 37.91 33.19
CA TRP A 665 7.41 38.17 33.29
C TRP A 665 8.14 37.07 34.08
N ARG A 666 7.58 36.64 35.22
CA ARG A 666 8.14 35.54 36.02
C ARG A 666 8.10 34.21 35.28
N VAL A 667 7.05 33.96 34.49
CA VAL A 667 7.00 32.77 33.62
C VAL A 667 8.09 32.81 32.55
N ILE A 668 8.34 33.96 31.93
CA ILE A 668 9.41 34.13 30.93
C ILE A 668 10.78 33.85 31.55
N GLN A 669 11.03 34.37 32.76
CA GLN A 669 12.25 34.09 33.52
C GLN A 669 12.37 32.59 33.85
N GLU A 670 11.28 31.92 34.25
CA GLU A 670 11.28 30.47 34.49
C GLU A 670 11.55 29.67 33.20
N ALA A 671 10.95 30.07 32.06
CA ALA A 671 11.20 29.43 30.77
C ALA A 671 12.69 29.52 30.42
N LYS A 672 13.29 30.70 30.58
CA LYS A 672 14.74 30.91 30.41
C LYS A 672 15.56 30.03 31.36
N ARG A 673 15.21 29.98 32.65
CA ARG A 673 15.89 29.15 33.66
C ARG A 673 15.83 27.65 33.32
N ARG A 674 14.75 27.20 32.67
CA ARG A 674 14.58 25.83 32.19
C ARG A 674 15.31 25.53 30.88
N GLY A 675 16.00 26.50 30.30
CA GLY A 675 16.68 26.35 29.02
C GLY A 675 15.75 26.39 27.81
N CYS A 676 14.52 26.88 27.95
CA CYS A 676 13.68 27.15 26.79
C CYS A 676 14.33 28.24 25.93
N THR A 677 14.22 28.11 24.61
CA THR A 677 14.64 29.13 23.66
C THR A 677 13.49 30.05 23.27
N MET A 678 12.24 29.56 23.35
CA MET A 678 11.06 30.28 22.90
C MET A 678 9.96 30.32 23.97
N TYR A 679 9.20 31.41 24.01
CA TYR A 679 7.96 31.56 24.76
C TYR A 679 6.80 31.86 23.80
N ASN A 680 5.84 30.94 23.71
CA ASN A 680 4.72 31.00 22.80
C ASN A 680 3.48 31.55 23.51
N PHE A 681 3.06 32.75 23.11
CA PHE A 681 1.85 33.39 23.64
C PHE A 681 0.56 32.88 22.97
N TRP A 682 0.63 31.91 22.06
CA TRP A 682 -0.49 31.45 21.22
C TRP A 682 -1.07 32.57 20.34
N GLY A 683 -2.32 32.37 19.91
CA GLY A 683 -2.99 33.16 18.88
C GLY A 683 -3.09 34.67 19.14
N ILE A 684 -2.91 35.45 18.09
CA ILE A 684 -3.19 36.89 18.05
C ILE A 684 -4.16 37.22 16.92
N SER A 685 -4.75 38.41 16.97
CA SER A 685 -5.57 38.94 15.89
C SER A 685 -4.69 39.40 14.72
N PRO A 686 -5.16 39.22 13.47
CA PRO A 686 -4.58 39.84 12.28
C PRO A 686 -4.49 41.37 12.42
N ALA A 687 -3.47 41.98 11.80
CA ALA A 687 -3.21 43.41 11.92
C ALA A 687 -4.27 44.28 11.22
N ASP A 688 -4.92 43.73 10.19
CA ASP A 688 -5.95 44.35 9.36
C ASP A 688 -7.37 44.26 9.95
N LYS A 689 -7.55 43.59 11.09
CA LYS A 689 -8.85 43.42 11.77
C LYS A 689 -8.87 44.07 13.16
N PRO A 690 -9.04 45.41 13.27
CA PRO A 690 -8.99 46.11 14.55
C PRO A 690 -10.13 45.73 15.53
N ASN A 691 -11.28 45.31 14.99
CA ASN A 691 -12.45 44.89 15.79
C ASN A 691 -12.47 43.38 16.09
N HIS A 692 -11.35 42.67 15.89
CA HIS A 692 -11.28 41.24 16.16
C HIS A 692 -11.49 40.93 17.66
N PRO A 693 -12.19 39.84 18.04
CA PRO A 693 -12.43 39.50 19.46
C PRO A 693 -11.15 39.39 20.31
N TRP A 694 -10.02 39.08 19.68
CA TRP A 694 -8.71 38.97 20.35
C TRP A 694 -7.86 40.25 20.32
N ALA A 695 -8.38 41.41 19.90
CA ALA A 695 -7.59 42.65 19.81
C ALA A 695 -6.93 43.03 21.16
N GLY A 696 -7.69 42.98 22.26
CA GLY A 696 -7.18 43.24 23.60
C GLY A 696 -6.12 42.22 24.06
N LEU A 697 -6.38 40.93 23.83
CA LEU A 697 -5.40 39.86 24.12
C LEU A 697 -4.12 40.02 23.29
N SER A 698 -4.24 40.45 22.04
CA SER A 698 -3.11 40.68 21.15
C SER A 698 -2.27 41.85 21.60
N LEU A 699 -2.90 42.94 22.06
CA LEU A 699 -2.20 44.07 22.66
C LEU A 699 -1.42 43.66 23.92
N PHE A 700 -1.99 42.79 24.76
CA PHE A 700 -1.29 42.24 25.92
C PHE A 700 -0.05 41.43 25.51
N LYS A 701 -0.24 40.41 24.65
CA LYS A 701 0.82 39.50 24.19
C LYS A 701 1.97 40.22 23.48
N LYS A 702 1.64 41.09 22.52
CA LYS A 702 2.63 41.92 21.78
C LYS A 702 3.39 42.89 22.68
N GLY A 703 2.85 43.22 23.86
CA GLY A 703 3.48 44.11 24.81
C GLY A 703 4.80 43.61 25.39
N PHE A 704 5.05 42.29 25.33
CA PHE A 704 6.27 41.68 25.86
C PHE A 704 7.45 41.64 24.87
N GLY A 705 7.29 42.22 23.68
CA GLY A 705 8.23 42.04 22.57
C GLY A 705 7.98 40.72 21.83
N GLY A 706 8.84 40.36 20.89
CA GLY A 706 8.71 39.15 20.06
C GLY A 706 8.26 39.43 18.63
N PHE A 707 7.78 38.39 17.95
CA PHE A 707 7.39 38.42 16.54
C PHE A 707 6.18 37.53 16.26
N ALA A 708 5.53 37.75 15.11
CA ALA A 708 4.42 36.93 14.64
C ALA A 708 4.93 35.76 13.80
N GLU A 709 4.35 34.58 14.00
CA GLU A 709 4.59 33.40 13.16
C GLU A 709 3.26 32.94 12.55
N GLU A 710 3.22 32.87 11.22
CA GLU A 710 2.04 32.52 10.43
C GLU A 710 2.20 31.13 9.80
N TYR A 711 1.25 30.25 10.10
CA TYR A 711 1.21 28.89 9.64
C TYR A 711 0.19 28.70 8.51
N LEU A 712 0.36 27.61 7.77
CA LEU A 712 -0.56 27.20 6.74
C LEU A 712 -1.95 26.98 7.32
N HIS A 713 -2.96 27.58 6.68
CA HIS A 713 -4.34 27.40 7.07
C HIS A 713 -4.73 25.92 7.14
N ALA A 714 -5.59 25.54 8.08
CA ALA A 714 -6.04 24.17 8.27
C ALA A 714 -6.58 23.59 6.96
N GLN A 715 -6.23 22.33 6.69
CA GLN A 715 -6.49 21.63 5.44
C GLN A 715 -7.44 20.48 5.69
N ASP A 716 -8.59 20.50 5.02
CA ASP A 716 -9.61 19.45 5.06
C ASP A 716 -9.57 18.58 3.81
N LYS A 717 -9.58 17.26 3.99
CA LYS A 717 -9.81 16.29 2.92
C LYS A 717 -11.22 15.69 3.06
N PRO A 718 -12.17 16.07 2.19
CA PRO A 718 -13.52 15.52 2.24
C PRO A 718 -13.52 14.03 1.89
N LEU A 719 -14.25 13.23 2.66
CA LEU A 719 -14.43 11.79 2.42
C LEU A 719 -15.89 11.41 2.14
N SER A 720 -16.84 12.22 2.59
CA SER A 720 -18.28 12.02 2.39
C SER A 720 -18.98 13.27 1.88
N ALA A 721 -20.18 13.09 1.31
CA ALA A 721 -21.03 14.20 0.90
C ALA A 721 -21.50 15.09 2.07
N LYS A 722 -21.51 14.56 3.32
CA LYS A 722 -21.92 15.32 4.51
C LYS A 722 -20.99 16.50 4.79
N TYR A 723 -19.72 16.39 4.38
CA TYR A 723 -18.75 17.47 4.51
C TYR A 723 -19.21 18.76 3.82
N ALA A 724 -19.87 18.67 2.65
CA ALA A 724 -20.32 19.85 1.91
C ALA A 724 -21.31 20.70 2.75
N LEU A 725 -22.24 20.05 3.44
CA LEU A 725 -23.19 20.72 4.33
C LEU A 725 -22.49 21.33 5.55
N ASN A 726 -21.57 20.56 6.17
CA ASN A 726 -20.75 21.05 7.28
C ASN A 726 -19.98 22.32 6.90
N TYR A 727 -19.33 22.30 5.72
CA TYR A 727 -18.54 23.40 5.19
C TYR A 727 -19.34 24.70 5.05
N VAL A 728 -20.54 24.62 4.47
CA VAL A 728 -21.41 25.79 4.29
C VAL A 728 -21.83 26.37 5.64
N ILE A 729 -22.25 25.51 6.58
CA ILE A 729 -22.71 25.94 7.91
C ILE A 729 -21.58 26.60 8.69
N GLU A 730 -20.41 25.98 8.76
CA GLU A 730 -19.28 26.53 9.53
C GLU A 730 -18.71 27.78 8.88
N SER A 731 -18.75 27.90 7.54
CA SER A 731 -18.40 29.14 6.84
C SER A 731 -19.35 30.30 7.20
N ALA A 732 -20.66 30.06 7.24
CA ALA A 732 -21.64 31.06 7.67
C ALA A 732 -21.44 31.47 9.14
N ARG A 733 -21.12 30.50 10.02
CA ARG A 733 -20.82 30.78 11.43
C ARG A 733 -19.53 31.60 11.61
N ARG A 734 -18.50 31.33 10.81
CA ARG A 734 -17.26 32.12 10.78
C ARG A 734 -17.56 33.58 10.48
N ILE A 735 -18.30 33.84 9.40
CA ILE A 735 -18.72 35.20 8.99
C ILE A 735 -19.51 35.87 10.12
N LYS A 736 -20.50 35.18 10.69
CA LYS A 736 -21.32 35.71 11.81
C LYS A 736 -20.48 36.06 13.05
N ARG A 737 -19.39 35.34 13.31
CA ARG A 737 -18.48 35.56 14.45
C ARG A 737 -17.41 36.62 14.19
N GLY A 738 -17.33 37.18 12.98
CA GLY A 738 -16.29 38.14 12.61
C GLY A 738 -14.87 37.55 12.57
N LEU A 739 -14.78 36.23 12.37
CA LEU A 739 -13.52 35.48 12.30
C LEU A 739 -12.93 35.51 10.89
#